data_AF-A0A0K1P650-F1
#
_entry.id   AF-A0A0K1P650-F1
#
_cell.length_a   1.000
_cell.length_b   1.000
_cell.length_c   1.000
_cell.angle_alpha   90.00
_cell.angle_beta   90.00
_cell.angle_gamma   90.00
#
_symmetry.space_group_name_H-M   'P 1'
#
loop_
_entity.id
_entity.type
_entity.pdbx_description
1 polymer ?
#
loop_
_entity_poly.entity_id
_entity_poly.type
_entity_poly.pdbx_seq_one_letter_code
_entity_poly.pdbx_strand_id
1 'polypeptide(L)'
;MKKLTKLSFLLILTITILVVPLYFIISQYNNSLINKNPNQTQEVNDKNNNGNQGFYSLDDLKDDIVENLGTIELNTIKNNDDIIGTFIKQKFIKQNYKVSQFNGLSNDDFYLKSITINKARISIEGFVGYVDVKYRLKNIEKLIKDKNLGQISKLDNKSIFNKFKLLNPVFNGLDLSEFFSVKYKNLNEASLVSSDYDQDDKNSIPSFSQDITYELVTLDGLILNRFIGNLDVIKDEEVRKGIKEANSGNDSYVVLESVADNLIVNKDTLDYNSVRVQLRDDKIAKNYSDLNYAISNLKVLIPEDNLEEINKVSEEVVIDTIIEKNPMLKNYLNANKGVSLVLSEDLGLTKTEVKLVGTALDSTVKITYKCTNIQGIMPVLDLGSITDYNKPDPKSLIIKQIKSKNKLLNELKDDDLFDIENINYQNHSKTDIFIKSSFNLKIKDYGGAVNPTFNVQRADVKDKFSKTDIGKFYWTSKSEIMQKISSENNNLPLDNDNVELKDINYKSVIVEAKEESFKYINSVKFTFDTDFDSEGKNTKINNISNTKFVSNLESITQSSITSSPLVGTRIYDDYDTLDGKTLGPQVFSFDYLVPINLEEASKIDEFASIKLKGIISLSKFTSTGGSGVTGKSYKGENGSLFDVPIRNLLENGSYQKELDYNNLFKDMPIAYRTRSWGFCSNKSSLNVTSTFKFEVTAANKTNEWNQKVTYKITVTNKMSDYSTCDDFNIEYRFTVQGFTIE
;
A
#
# COMPACT_ATOMS: atom_id res chain seq x y z
N MET A 1 82.24 38.13 34.17
CA MET A 1 82.12 38.35 35.64
C MET A 1 80.69 38.22 36.18
N LYS A 2 79.64 38.83 35.59
CA LYS A 2 78.25 38.75 36.09
C LYS A 2 77.62 37.34 36.18
N LYS A 3 78.12 36.36 35.41
CA LYS A 3 77.65 34.96 35.47
C LYS A 3 78.34 34.15 36.58
N LEU A 4 79.60 34.47 36.90
CA LEU A 4 80.36 33.82 37.97
C LEU A 4 79.80 34.25 39.33
N THR A 5 79.51 35.55 39.51
CA THR A 5 78.89 36.07 40.74
C THR A 5 77.49 35.51 40.98
N LYS A 6 76.68 35.26 39.94
CA LYS A 6 75.38 34.60 40.10
C LYS A 6 75.51 33.12 40.47
N LEU A 7 76.49 32.40 39.91
CA LEU A 7 76.74 31.00 40.28
C LEU A 7 77.27 30.89 41.71
N SER A 8 78.19 31.78 42.12
CA SER A 8 78.68 31.87 43.50
C SER A 8 77.57 32.23 44.48
N PHE A 9 76.67 33.15 44.11
CA PHE A 9 75.54 33.52 44.96
C PHE A 9 74.52 32.38 45.09
N LEU A 10 74.27 31.61 44.03
CA LEU A 10 73.38 30.44 44.07
C LEU A 10 73.97 29.27 44.87
N LEU A 11 75.28 29.03 44.75
CA LEU A 11 76.02 28.04 45.54
C LEU A 11 76.09 28.42 47.02
N ILE A 12 76.32 29.70 47.33
CA ILE A 12 76.27 30.19 48.72
C ILE A 12 74.84 30.08 49.25
N LEU A 13 73.79 30.44 48.48
CA LEU A 13 72.41 30.32 48.93
C LEU A 13 72.00 28.86 49.21
N THR A 14 72.37 27.93 48.33
CA THR A 14 72.06 26.49 48.49
C THR A 14 72.84 25.86 49.64
N ILE A 15 74.12 26.20 49.81
CA ILE A 15 74.90 25.76 50.98
C ILE A 15 74.34 26.39 52.26
N THR A 16 73.91 27.65 52.27
CA THR A 16 73.36 28.29 53.48
C THR A 16 71.98 27.73 53.83
N ILE A 17 71.12 27.42 52.86
CA ILE A 17 69.79 26.83 53.07
C ILE A 17 69.89 25.36 53.52
N LEU A 18 70.92 24.61 53.14
CA LEU A 18 71.14 23.24 53.62
C LEU A 18 71.92 23.19 54.93
N VAL A 19 73.01 23.97 55.04
CA VAL A 19 73.95 23.89 56.16
C VAL A 19 73.46 24.65 57.38
N VAL A 20 72.71 25.76 57.26
CA VAL A 20 72.24 26.49 58.46
C VAL A 20 71.17 25.70 59.23
N PRO A 21 70.16 25.07 58.59
CA PRO A 21 69.23 24.20 59.30
C PRO A 21 69.93 22.94 59.83
N LEU A 22 70.85 22.33 59.06
CA LEU A 22 71.63 21.18 59.54
C LEU A 22 72.58 21.55 60.69
N TYR A 23 73.19 22.73 60.69
CA TYR A 23 74.02 23.22 61.79
C TYR A 23 73.16 23.61 63.00
N PHE A 24 71.95 24.14 62.81
CA PHE A 24 71.00 24.36 63.91
C PHE A 24 70.49 23.04 64.48
N ILE A 25 70.20 22.04 63.63
CA ILE A 25 69.80 20.69 64.05
C ILE A 25 70.98 20.00 64.74
N ILE A 26 72.20 20.03 64.19
CA ILE A 26 73.40 19.44 64.80
C ILE A 26 73.82 20.21 66.06
N SER A 27 73.68 21.53 66.12
CA SER A 27 73.94 22.33 67.32
C SER A 27 72.86 22.13 68.39
N GLN A 28 71.59 21.96 68.01
CA GLN A 28 70.50 21.62 68.94
C GLN A 28 70.64 20.16 69.42
N TYR A 29 71.07 19.24 68.56
CA TYR A 29 71.33 17.83 68.89
C TYR A 29 72.60 17.65 69.74
N ASN A 30 73.67 18.42 69.49
CA ASN A 30 74.85 18.48 70.37
C ASN A 30 74.55 19.20 71.68
N ASN A 31 73.73 20.27 71.68
CA ASN A 31 73.35 20.95 72.92
C ASN A 31 72.30 20.17 73.72
N SER A 32 71.51 19.28 73.11
CA SER A 32 70.64 18.34 73.83
C SER A 32 71.38 17.11 74.37
N LEU A 33 72.67 16.93 74.02
CA LEU A 33 73.55 15.89 74.54
C LEU A 33 74.53 16.41 75.62
N ILE A 34 74.45 17.70 75.99
CA ILE A 34 75.23 18.26 77.11
C ILE A 34 74.33 18.37 78.35
N ASN A 35 74.55 17.42 79.27
CA ASN A 35 74.18 17.46 80.69
C ASN A 35 72.73 17.86 81.05
N LYS A 36 71.83 16.88 81.00
CA LYS A 36 70.77 16.75 82.02
C LYS A 36 70.78 15.33 82.56
N ASN A 37 71.48 15.15 83.68
CA ASN A 37 71.27 13.99 84.55
C ASN A 37 69.83 14.09 85.10
N PRO A 38 69.05 13.00 85.14
CA PRO A 38 67.82 12.97 85.91
C PRO A 38 68.16 13.16 87.39
N ASN A 39 67.32 13.91 88.11
CA ASN A 39 67.43 14.22 89.54
C ASN A 39 67.88 13.00 90.36
N GLN A 40 69.17 12.94 90.70
CA GLN A 40 69.68 12.12 91.80
C GLN A 40 69.84 13.02 93.02
N THR A 41 68.82 13.05 93.87
CA THR A 41 69.05 13.18 95.32
C THR A 41 69.47 11.80 95.83
N GLN A 42 70.76 11.61 96.09
CA GLN A 42 71.24 10.56 96.98
C GLN A 42 72.25 11.16 97.97
N GLU A 43 71.88 11.20 99.24
CA GLU A 43 72.81 10.76 100.28
C GLU A 43 72.65 9.24 100.37
N VAL A 44 73.66 8.46 99.96
CA VAL A 44 74.15 7.24 100.65
C VAL A 44 75.57 6.94 100.15
N ASN A 45 76.48 6.70 101.09
CA ASN A 45 77.87 6.31 100.87
C ASN A 45 78.02 4.86 100.32
N ASP A 46 79.09 4.72 99.53
CA ASP A 46 79.93 3.54 99.29
C ASP A 46 79.51 2.41 98.31
N LYS A 47 80.36 2.35 97.27
CA LYS A 47 80.96 1.19 96.56
C LYS A 47 80.19 0.44 95.45
N ASN A 48 80.81 0.58 94.27
CA ASN A 48 81.06 -0.36 93.18
C ASN A 48 80.03 -0.55 92.04
N ASN A 49 80.56 -0.19 90.85
CA ASN A 49 80.49 -0.82 89.53
C ASN A 49 79.36 -0.50 88.54
N ASN A 50 79.80 0.19 87.47
CA ASN A 50 79.51 -0.02 86.04
C ASN A 50 78.07 -0.11 85.55
N GLY A 51 77.65 0.89 84.78
CA GLY A 51 76.53 0.80 83.84
C GLY A 51 76.47 2.03 82.93
N ASN A 52 76.60 1.82 81.63
CA ASN A 52 76.76 2.80 80.55
C ASN A 52 75.76 3.96 80.52
N GLN A 53 76.26 5.13 80.10
CA GLN A 53 75.48 6.17 79.44
C GLN A 53 75.14 5.70 78.01
N GLY A 54 73.89 5.33 77.75
CA GLY A 54 73.39 5.01 76.43
C GLY A 54 71.87 5.08 76.40
N PHE A 55 71.31 5.78 75.41
CA PHE A 55 69.88 5.77 75.12
C PHE A 55 69.44 4.32 74.85
N TYR A 56 68.38 3.85 75.49
CA TYR A 56 67.86 2.50 75.28
C TYR A 56 67.09 2.44 73.95
N SER A 57 67.19 1.33 73.20
CA SER A 57 66.31 1.10 72.05
C SER A 57 64.95 0.60 72.53
N LEU A 58 63.84 1.14 71.99
CA LEU A 58 62.50 0.61 72.29
C LEU A 58 62.28 -0.76 71.66
N ASP A 59 62.98 -1.07 70.58
CA ASP A 59 62.90 -2.40 69.94
C ASP A 59 63.47 -3.50 70.83
N ASP A 60 64.45 -3.18 71.69
CA ASP A 60 65.06 -4.12 72.63
C ASP A 60 64.14 -4.45 73.82
N LEU A 61 63.09 -3.63 74.04
CA LEU A 61 62.10 -3.77 75.11
C LEU A 61 60.73 -4.23 74.61
N LYS A 62 60.62 -4.56 73.32
CA LYS A 62 59.35 -4.80 72.66
C LYS A 62 58.52 -5.92 73.28
N ASP A 63 59.16 -7.00 73.74
CA ASP A 63 58.49 -8.13 74.39
C ASP A 63 58.05 -7.82 75.84
N ASP A 64 58.62 -6.79 76.45
CA ASP A 64 58.31 -6.34 77.81
C ASP A 64 57.29 -5.20 77.84
N ILE A 65 57.05 -4.55 76.70
CA ILE A 65 56.12 -3.43 76.56
C ILE A 65 54.72 -3.94 76.18
N VAL A 66 53.75 -3.60 77.03
CA VAL A 66 52.33 -3.74 76.75
C VAL A 66 51.90 -2.68 75.72
N GLU A 67 51.82 -3.10 74.46
CA GLU A 67 51.32 -2.27 73.35
C GLU A 67 49.80 -2.10 73.37
N ASN A 68 49.05 -3.04 73.93
CA ASN A 68 47.59 -2.95 74.02
C ASN A 68 47.14 -2.28 75.33
N LEU A 69 46.76 -1.01 75.23
CA LEU A 69 46.34 -0.22 76.36
C LEU A 69 44.91 -0.52 76.82
N GLY A 70 44.13 -1.30 76.09
CA GLY A 70 42.73 -1.58 76.41
C GLY A 70 41.85 -0.32 76.45
N THR A 71 40.81 -0.30 77.29
CA THR A 71 39.77 0.75 77.23
C THR A 71 40.16 2.07 77.92
N ILE A 72 40.32 3.16 77.18
CA ILE A 72 40.54 4.51 77.69
C ILE A 72 39.19 5.20 77.92
N GLU A 73 38.96 5.70 79.14
CA GLU A 73 37.77 6.44 79.51
C GLU A 73 38.09 7.93 79.61
N LEU A 74 37.50 8.73 78.72
CA LEU A 74 37.62 10.18 78.76
C LEU A 74 36.66 10.74 79.82
N ASN A 75 37.17 11.37 80.87
CA ASN A 75 36.36 12.11 81.85
C ASN A 75 36.28 13.60 81.49
N THR A 76 35.24 14.29 81.97
CA THR A 76 34.70 15.61 81.59
C THR A 76 35.69 16.59 80.95
N ILE A 77 35.39 17.02 79.72
CA ILE A 77 36.20 17.94 78.92
C ILE A 77 35.88 19.37 79.34
N LYS A 78 36.82 20.04 80.01
CA LYS A 78 36.83 21.49 80.17
C LYS A 78 38.21 21.99 79.73
N ASN A 79 38.31 22.31 78.44
CA ASN A 79 39.44 22.99 77.79
C ASN A 79 40.80 22.29 77.87
N ASN A 80 41.18 21.54 76.81
CA ASN A 80 42.55 21.45 76.31
C ASN A 80 42.61 20.57 75.04
N ASP A 81 43.48 20.94 74.10
CA ASP A 81 43.59 20.30 72.77
C ASP A 81 44.37 18.96 72.76
N ASP A 82 44.90 18.49 73.89
CA ASP A 82 45.68 17.23 73.98
C ASP A 82 45.21 16.27 75.11
N ILE A 83 43.89 16.18 75.32
CA ILE A 83 43.29 15.35 76.37
C ILE A 83 43.49 13.85 76.08
N ILE A 84 43.24 13.42 74.83
CA ILE A 84 43.42 12.02 74.44
C ILE A 84 44.87 11.59 74.67
N GLY A 85 45.82 12.44 74.25
CA GLY A 85 47.23 12.14 74.37
C GLY A 85 47.67 12.00 75.81
N THR A 86 47.20 12.88 76.69
CA THR A 86 47.48 12.79 78.13
C THR A 86 46.99 11.45 78.73
N PHE A 87 45.79 11.00 78.40
CA PHE A 87 45.26 9.73 78.89
C PHE A 87 45.99 8.51 78.30
N ILE A 88 46.40 8.56 77.02
CA ILE A 88 47.21 7.50 76.40
C ILE A 88 48.54 7.37 77.13
N LYS A 89 49.26 8.49 77.34
CA LYS A 89 50.56 8.52 78.04
C LYS A 89 50.43 7.96 79.47
N GLN A 90 49.47 8.46 80.24
CA GLN A 90 49.22 7.98 81.62
C GLN A 90 48.94 6.48 81.66
N LYS A 91 48.14 5.97 80.71
CA LYS A 91 47.79 4.56 80.66
C LYS A 91 48.96 3.69 80.23
N PHE A 92 49.74 4.15 79.24
CA PHE A 92 50.97 3.50 78.80
C PHE A 92 51.96 3.38 79.96
N ILE A 93 52.23 4.47 80.69
CA ILE A 93 53.09 4.47 81.88
C ILE A 93 52.56 3.50 82.93
N LYS A 94 51.26 3.57 83.25
CA LYS A 94 50.65 2.73 84.28
C LYS A 94 50.71 1.24 83.95
N GLN A 95 50.63 0.85 82.68
CA GLN A 95 50.69 -0.58 82.31
C GLN A 95 52.11 -1.09 82.16
N ASN A 96 53.05 -0.20 81.80
CA ASN A 96 54.46 -0.52 81.59
C ASN A 96 55.34 -0.14 82.79
N TYR A 97 54.77 0.21 83.94
CA TYR A 97 55.50 0.62 85.15
C TYR A 97 56.48 -0.44 85.70
N LYS A 98 56.31 -1.71 85.29
CA LYS A 98 57.21 -2.80 85.68
C LYS A 98 58.47 -2.87 84.83
N VAL A 99 58.49 -2.22 83.67
CA VAL A 99 59.69 -2.07 82.84
C VAL A 99 60.63 -1.15 83.61
N SER A 100 61.71 -1.72 84.16
CA SER A 100 62.61 -1.01 85.08
C SER A 100 63.20 0.28 84.50
N GLN A 101 63.35 0.32 83.18
CA GLN A 101 63.86 1.43 82.38
C GLN A 101 62.86 2.59 82.25
N PHE A 102 61.57 2.38 82.56
CA PHE A 102 60.55 3.42 82.61
C PHE A 102 60.35 4.01 84.02
N ASN A 103 61.02 3.47 85.04
CA ASN A 103 60.92 3.98 86.41
C ASN A 103 61.49 5.39 86.51
N GLY A 104 60.66 6.32 87.00
CA GLY A 104 61.05 7.73 87.16
C GLY A 104 60.68 8.63 85.98
N LEU A 105 60.17 8.08 84.87
CA LEU A 105 59.61 8.87 83.77
C LEU A 105 58.22 9.40 84.13
N SER A 106 57.97 10.65 83.77
CA SER A 106 56.72 11.38 83.90
C SER A 106 55.96 11.41 82.57
N ASN A 107 54.73 11.94 82.53
CA ASN A 107 53.99 12.10 81.27
C ASN A 107 54.72 12.96 80.23
N ASP A 108 55.55 13.91 80.68
CA ASP A 108 56.24 14.85 79.81
C ASP A 108 57.36 14.17 79.02
N ASP A 109 57.87 13.05 79.52
CA ASP A 109 58.90 12.23 78.87
C ASP A 109 58.33 11.34 77.75
N PHE A 110 57.01 11.32 77.52
CA PHE A 110 56.37 10.56 76.46
C PHE A 110 55.80 11.51 75.40
N TYR A 111 56.24 11.35 74.15
CA TYR A 111 55.82 12.15 73.01
C TYR A 111 54.94 11.34 72.08
N LEU A 112 53.78 11.87 71.72
CA LEU A 112 52.87 11.24 70.76
C LEU A 112 53.21 11.73 69.36
N LYS A 113 53.66 10.83 68.50
CA LYS A 113 54.03 11.13 67.11
C LYS A 113 52.82 11.11 66.17
N SER A 114 51.84 10.26 66.46
CA SER A 114 50.56 10.20 65.74
C SER A 114 49.47 9.59 66.63
N ILE A 115 48.23 10.06 66.51
CA ILE A 115 47.08 9.57 67.28
C ILE A 115 45.92 9.34 66.29
N THR A 116 45.30 8.15 66.33
CA THR A 116 44.07 7.80 65.60
C THR A 116 42.96 7.41 66.58
N ILE A 117 41.79 6.97 66.12
CA ILE A 117 40.66 6.60 67.01
C ILE A 117 40.99 5.40 67.92
N ASN A 118 41.87 4.49 67.48
CA ASN A 118 42.17 3.25 68.19
C ASN A 118 43.67 2.91 68.29
N LYS A 119 44.56 3.79 67.80
CA LYS A 119 46.01 3.60 67.86
C LYS A 119 46.73 4.90 68.15
N ALA A 120 47.91 4.82 68.75
CA ALA A 120 48.83 5.94 68.82
C ALA A 120 50.27 5.46 68.67
N ARG A 121 51.14 6.34 68.21
CA ARG A 121 52.58 6.11 68.14
C ARG A 121 53.26 6.93 69.22
N ILE A 122 53.94 6.26 70.14
CA ILE A 122 54.63 6.87 71.28
C ILE A 122 56.13 6.78 71.07
N SER A 123 56.84 7.89 71.26
CA SER A 123 58.30 7.93 71.44
C SER A 123 58.61 8.42 72.84
N ILE A 124 59.69 7.94 73.45
CA ILE A 124 60.02 8.22 74.85
C ILE A 124 61.35 8.99 74.92
N GLU A 125 61.42 10.03 75.75
CA GLU A 125 62.64 10.75 76.03
C GLU A 125 63.71 9.81 76.58
N GLY A 126 64.94 9.88 76.07
CA GLY A 126 65.99 8.94 76.47
C GLY A 126 65.98 7.61 75.73
N PHE A 127 65.06 7.38 74.78
CA PHE A 127 64.99 6.17 73.96
C PHE A 127 65.05 6.44 72.46
N VAL A 128 65.59 5.48 71.69
CA VAL A 128 65.59 5.49 70.22
C VAL A 128 64.48 4.55 69.72
N GLY A 129 63.66 5.03 68.77
CA GLY A 129 62.55 4.26 68.17
C GLY A 129 61.16 4.80 68.56
N TYR A 130 60.13 4.00 68.29
CA TYR A 130 58.74 4.28 68.67
C TYR A 130 57.98 2.99 68.97
N VAL A 131 56.92 3.10 69.76
CA VAL A 131 55.97 2.00 70.04
C VAL A 131 54.61 2.37 69.48
N ASP A 132 54.03 1.47 68.69
CA ASP A 132 52.66 1.59 68.21
C ASP A 132 51.70 0.94 69.21
N VAL A 133 50.98 1.77 69.97
CA VAL A 133 50.02 1.32 70.96
C VAL A 133 48.62 1.23 70.38
N LYS A 134 47.87 0.22 70.79
CA LYS A 134 46.44 0.04 70.45
C LYS A 134 45.58 0.33 71.67
N TYR A 135 44.44 0.96 71.49
CA TYR A 135 43.48 1.23 72.57
C TYR A 135 42.04 1.28 72.07
N ARG A 136 41.10 1.17 73.01
CA ARG A 136 39.67 1.36 72.74
C ARG A 136 39.17 2.60 73.48
N LEU A 137 38.56 3.56 72.80
CA LEU A 137 37.89 4.68 73.48
C LEU A 137 36.53 4.23 74.01
N LYS A 138 36.26 4.42 75.31
CA LYS A 138 34.97 4.07 75.93
C LYS A 138 33.84 5.00 75.46
N ASN A 139 34.13 6.29 75.32
CA ASN A 139 33.13 7.35 75.07
C ASN A 139 33.60 8.24 73.90
N ILE A 140 33.52 7.75 72.66
CA ILE A 140 33.91 8.51 71.44
C ILE A 140 33.06 9.79 71.29
N GLU A 141 31.82 9.79 71.77
CA GLU A 141 30.91 10.94 71.76
C GLU A 141 31.51 12.21 72.39
N LYS A 142 32.42 12.07 73.36
CA LYS A 142 33.06 13.21 74.02
C LYS A 142 34.03 13.95 73.09
N LEU A 143 34.50 13.30 72.02
CA LEU A 143 35.37 13.93 71.01
C LEU A 143 34.58 14.80 70.02
N ILE A 144 33.26 14.71 70.03
CA ILE A 144 32.38 15.43 69.12
C ILE A 144 31.93 16.71 69.82
N LYS A 145 32.56 17.83 69.42
CA LYS A 145 32.23 19.17 69.91
C LYS A 145 30.90 19.64 69.31
N ASP A 146 30.78 19.52 67.99
CA ASP A 146 29.63 20.00 67.23
C ASP A 146 28.94 18.86 66.48
N LYS A 147 27.66 18.66 66.83
CA LYS A 147 26.77 17.66 66.22
C LYS A 147 25.90 18.24 65.10
N ASN A 148 25.80 19.57 65.04
CA ASN A 148 25.10 20.28 63.98
C ASN A 148 26.09 20.64 62.88
N LEU A 149 25.94 20.00 61.72
CA LEU A 149 26.79 20.20 60.56
C LEU A 149 26.46 21.49 59.80
N GLY A 150 25.36 22.16 60.12
CA GLY A 150 24.86 23.31 59.36
C GLY A 150 24.49 22.91 57.93
N GLN A 151 24.79 23.79 56.98
CA GLN A 151 24.42 23.58 55.58
C GLN A 151 25.29 22.53 54.87
N ILE A 152 24.62 21.59 54.20
CA ILE A 152 25.24 20.52 53.41
C ILE A 152 24.64 20.50 51.99
N SER A 153 25.51 20.42 51.00
CA SER A 153 25.11 20.42 49.59
C SER A 153 24.68 19.05 49.05
N LYS A 154 25.14 17.94 49.65
CA LYS A 154 24.90 16.57 49.20
C LYS A 154 24.83 15.57 50.35
N LEU A 155 23.90 14.63 50.28
CA LEU A 155 23.76 13.51 51.22
C LEU A 155 24.58 12.32 50.76
N ASP A 156 25.90 12.50 50.74
CA ASP A 156 26.86 11.42 50.51
C ASP A 156 27.87 11.37 51.67
N ASN A 157 28.39 10.19 51.99
CA ASN A 157 29.23 9.99 53.17
C ASN A 157 30.46 10.90 53.16
N LYS A 158 31.04 11.15 51.99
CA LYS A 158 32.21 12.03 51.84
C LYS A 158 31.87 13.47 52.21
N SER A 159 30.73 13.98 51.75
CA SER A 159 30.24 15.32 52.07
C SER A 159 29.93 15.46 53.57
N ILE A 160 29.26 14.47 54.17
CA ILE A 160 28.99 14.42 55.61
C ILE A 160 30.30 14.38 56.42
N PHE A 161 31.22 13.48 56.09
CA PHE A 161 32.48 13.33 56.81
C PHE A 161 33.38 14.56 56.68
N ASN A 162 33.47 15.18 55.51
CA ASN A 162 34.26 16.39 55.32
C ASN A 162 33.71 17.54 56.17
N LYS A 163 32.38 17.71 56.20
CA LYS A 163 31.74 18.74 57.04
C LYS A 163 31.91 18.44 58.52
N PHE A 164 31.78 17.17 58.91
CA PHE A 164 31.99 16.71 60.28
C PHE A 164 33.43 16.94 60.77
N LYS A 165 34.46 16.65 59.95
CA LYS A 165 35.88 16.93 60.27
C LYS A 165 36.16 18.43 60.44
N LEU A 166 35.58 19.25 59.57
CA LEU A 166 35.76 20.70 59.63
C LEU A 166 35.26 21.29 60.95
N LEU A 167 34.15 20.76 61.49
CA LEU A 167 33.56 21.19 62.76
C LEU A 167 34.17 20.47 63.98
N ASN A 168 34.76 19.30 63.77
CA ASN A 168 35.42 18.51 64.81
C ASN A 168 36.88 18.24 64.42
N PRO A 169 37.80 19.23 64.55
CA PRO A 169 39.17 19.15 64.05
C PRO A 169 40.01 18.00 64.61
N VAL A 170 39.61 17.41 65.74
CA VAL A 170 40.25 16.22 66.33
C VAL A 170 40.25 15.01 65.39
N PHE A 171 39.34 14.99 64.41
CA PHE A 171 39.26 13.96 63.38
C PHE A 171 40.00 14.33 62.08
N ASN A 172 40.71 15.46 62.04
CA ASN A 172 41.51 15.85 60.88
C ASN A 172 42.65 14.85 60.65
N GLY A 173 42.87 14.48 59.39
CA GLY A 173 43.88 13.48 59.01
C GLY A 173 43.44 12.01 59.19
N LEU A 174 42.23 11.75 59.71
CA LEU A 174 41.65 10.41 59.76
C LEU A 174 40.76 10.14 58.55
N ASP A 175 40.74 8.90 58.07
CA ASP A 175 39.70 8.45 57.14
C ASP A 175 38.49 7.96 57.94
N LEU A 176 37.48 8.82 58.09
CA LEU A 176 36.26 8.49 58.85
C LEU A 176 35.48 7.33 58.22
N SER A 177 35.65 7.07 56.92
CA SER A 177 34.97 5.96 56.22
C SER A 177 35.41 4.59 56.72
N GLU A 178 36.64 4.47 57.25
CA GLU A 178 37.16 3.20 57.78
C GLU A 178 36.55 2.83 59.14
N PHE A 179 35.99 3.82 59.85
CA PHE A 179 35.57 3.68 61.25
C PHE A 179 34.08 3.93 61.46
N PHE A 180 33.46 4.71 60.58
CA PHE A 180 32.06 5.08 60.68
C PHE A 180 31.36 4.92 59.34
N SER A 181 30.08 4.58 59.40
CA SER A 181 29.13 4.76 58.30
C SER A 181 28.09 5.80 58.69
N VAL A 182 27.49 6.44 57.68
CA VAL A 182 26.40 7.40 57.89
C VAL A 182 25.08 6.68 57.68
N LYS A 183 24.27 6.59 58.72
CA LYS A 183 22.89 6.10 58.66
C LYS A 183 21.94 7.28 58.57
N TYR A 184 21.46 7.58 57.36
CA TYR A 184 20.52 8.67 57.14
C TYR A 184 19.13 8.33 57.71
N LYS A 185 18.50 9.28 58.41
CA LYS A 185 17.18 9.10 59.05
C LYS A 185 16.08 9.87 58.33
N ASN A 186 16.31 11.15 58.07
CA ASN A 186 15.38 12.06 57.41
C ASN A 186 16.18 13.20 56.74
N LEU A 187 15.50 14.19 56.14
CA LEU A 187 16.14 15.31 55.41
C LEU A 187 17.09 16.19 56.22
N ASN A 188 17.05 16.13 57.55
CA ASN A 188 17.83 17.00 58.44
C ASN A 188 18.64 16.24 59.49
N GLU A 189 18.58 14.90 59.48
CA GLU A 189 19.16 14.06 60.53
C GLU A 189 19.79 12.79 59.94
N ALA A 190 20.96 12.45 60.45
CA ALA A 190 21.62 11.18 60.24
C ALA A 190 22.30 10.74 61.54
N SER A 191 22.75 9.50 61.59
CA SER A 191 23.56 8.99 62.68
C SER A 191 24.90 8.53 62.13
N LEU A 192 25.99 8.97 62.74
CA LEU A 192 27.29 8.35 62.57
C LEU A 192 27.31 7.08 63.40
N VAL A 193 27.37 5.93 62.74
CA VAL A 193 27.44 4.63 63.40
C VAL A 193 28.80 4.00 63.17
N SER A 194 29.33 3.26 64.14
CA SER A 194 30.56 2.48 63.92
C SER A 194 30.35 1.50 62.76
N SER A 195 31.25 1.49 61.79
CA SER A 195 31.26 0.48 60.72
C SER A 195 31.44 -0.92 61.33
N ASP A 196 30.77 -1.93 60.79
CA ASP A 196 30.87 -3.33 61.24
C ASP A 196 32.31 -3.82 61.06
N TYR A 197 33.11 -3.63 62.10
CA TYR A 197 34.48 -4.10 62.23
C TYR A 197 34.44 -5.29 63.19
N ASP A 198 35.00 -6.43 62.79
CA ASP A 198 34.93 -7.73 63.48
C ASP A 198 34.78 -7.60 65.00
N GLN A 199 33.60 -7.94 65.52
CA GLN A 199 33.28 -7.83 66.94
C GLN A 199 34.15 -8.76 67.82
N ASP A 200 34.84 -9.72 67.20
CA ASP A 200 35.75 -10.65 67.87
C ASP A 200 37.14 -10.06 68.18
N ASP A 201 37.51 -8.91 67.58
CA ASP A 201 38.74 -8.22 67.99
C ASP A 201 38.47 -7.39 69.26
N LYS A 202 39.16 -7.73 70.36
CA LYS A 202 39.14 -6.97 71.63
C LYS A 202 39.57 -5.50 71.48
N ASN A 203 40.05 -5.10 70.30
CA ASN A 203 40.44 -3.74 69.92
C ASN A 203 39.45 -3.02 68.99
N SER A 204 38.29 -3.62 68.70
CA SER A 204 37.23 -2.99 67.90
C SER A 204 36.63 -1.76 68.61
N ILE A 205 36.14 -0.82 67.81
CA ILE A 205 35.40 0.36 68.31
C ILE A 205 34.11 -0.15 68.99
N PRO A 206 33.76 0.30 70.22
CA PRO A 206 32.49 -0.09 70.83
C PRO A 206 31.34 0.35 69.93
N SER A 207 30.20 -0.36 69.98
CA SER A 207 28.98 0.06 69.28
C SER A 207 28.72 1.55 69.53
N PHE A 208 28.91 2.36 68.50
CA PHE A 208 28.82 3.80 68.57
C PHE A 208 27.71 4.26 67.64
N SER A 209 26.85 5.13 68.15
CA SER A 209 25.83 5.80 67.36
C SER A 209 25.72 7.24 67.87
N GLN A 210 26.03 8.20 67.01
CA GLN A 210 25.86 9.61 67.32
C GLN A 210 24.99 10.28 66.26
N ASP A 211 23.87 10.83 66.72
CA ASP A 211 23.01 11.66 65.90
C ASP A 211 23.71 12.98 65.54
N ILE A 212 23.63 13.32 64.26
CA ILE A 212 24.11 14.54 63.65
C ILE A 212 22.93 15.21 62.94
N THR A 213 22.86 16.54 63.02
CA THR A 213 21.85 17.34 62.33
C THR A 213 22.48 18.14 61.22
N TYR A 214 21.72 18.43 60.16
CA TYR A 214 22.17 19.22 59.01
C TYR A 214 20.98 19.91 58.33
N GLU A 215 21.29 20.88 57.48
CA GLU A 215 20.32 21.56 56.62
C GLU A 215 20.70 21.29 55.15
N LEU A 216 19.88 20.52 54.44
CA LEU A 216 20.10 20.23 53.03
C LEU A 216 19.74 21.45 52.17
N VAL A 217 20.71 21.98 51.42
CA VAL A 217 20.52 23.24 50.68
C VAL A 217 19.85 23.05 49.32
N THR A 218 19.98 21.86 48.71
CA THR A 218 19.50 21.60 47.33
C THR A 218 18.90 20.21 47.17
N LEU A 219 17.85 20.08 46.35
CA LEU A 219 17.26 18.78 45.99
C LEU A 219 18.22 17.92 45.15
N ASP A 220 19.09 18.56 44.35
CA ASP A 220 20.22 17.88 43.67
C ASP A 220 21.18 17.19 44.66
N GLY A 221 21.17 17.62 45.93
CA GLY A 221 21.91 17.00 47.01
C GLY A 221 21.26 15.75 47.59
N LEU A 222 20.00 15.49 47.26
CA LEU A 222 19.26 14.28 47.62
C LEU A 222 19.16 13.32 46.42
N ILE A 223 18.88 13.84 45.22
CA ILE A 223 18.83 13.09 43.96
C ILE A 223 20.24 13.10 43.33
N LEU A 224 21.10 12.20 43.80
CA LEU A 224 22.51 12.17 43.40
C LEU A 224 22.72 11.69 41.97
N ASN A 225 21.88 10.76 41.50
CA ASN A 225 21.81 10.35 40.10
C ASN A 225 20.59 10.99 39.43
N ARG A 226 20.87 11.89 38.49
CA ARG A 226 19.86 12.65 37.75
C ARG A 226 19.46 11.98 36.43
N PHE A 227 20.17 10.94 35.98
CA PHE A 227 19.72 10.13 34.86
C PHE A 227 18.84 8.99 35.39
N ILE A 228 17.53 9.07 35.13
CA ILE A 228 16.53 8.18 35.73
C ILE A 228 16.20 6.94 34.87
N GLY A 229 16.98 6.69 33.82
CA GLY A 229 16.82 5.54 32.94
C GLY A 229 15.93 5.82 31.72
N ASN A 230 15.34 4.75 31.18
CA ASN A 230 14.44 4.80 30.04
C ASN A 230 12.99 4.88 30.53
N LEU A 231 12.21 5.82 29.98
CA LEU A 231 10.79 5.96 30.29
C LEU A 231 9.92 5.58 29.09
N ASP A 232 8.99 4.65 29.32
CA ASP A 232 7.96 4.24 28.36
C ASP A 232 6.74 5.17 28.35
N VAL A 233 6.53 5.92 29.45
CA VAL A 233 5.48 6.93 29.61
C VAL A 233 5.99 8.00 30.58
N ILE A 234 5.75 9.29 30.27
CA ILE A 234 6.15 10.39 31.17
C ILE A 234 4.96 10.76 32.07
N LYS A 235 4.78 9.99 33.15
CA LYS A 235 3.81 10.25 34.23
C LYS A 235 4.53 10.42 35.56
N ASP A 236 3.89 11.13 36.49
CA ASP A 236 4.46 11.43 37.82
C ASP A 236 4.92 10.18 38.57
N GLU A 237 4.21 9.07 38.43
CA GLU A 237 4.56 7.78 39.07
C GLU A 237 5.81 7.15 38.45
N GLU A 238 5.90 7.13 37.12
CA GLU A 238 7.06 6.56 36.40
C GLU A 238 8.33 7.39 36.62
N VAL A 239 8.21 8.72 36.63
CA VAL A 239 9.34 9.61 36.96
C VAL A 239 9.79 9.36 38.41
N ARG A 240 8.87 9.26 39.37
CA ARG A 240 9.21 8.96 40.78
C ARG A 240 9.84 7.58 40.93
N LYS A 241 9.35 6.57 40.23
CA LYS A 241 9.93 5.23 40.19
C LYS A 241 11.36 5.27 39.61
N GLY A 242 11.57 5.93 38.47
CA GLY A 242 12.88 6.10 37.86
C GLY A 242 13.88 6.82 38.79
N ILE A 243 13.43 7.85 39.53
CA ILE A 243 14.25 8.51 40.56
C ILE A 243 14.67 7.52 41.64
N LYS A 244 13.74 6.72 42.17
CA LYS A 244 14.04 5.71 43.20
C LYS A 244 15.05 4.68 42.69
N GLU A 245 14.78 4.09 41.53
CA GLU A 245 15.62 3.04 40.94
C GLU A 245 17.04 3.55 40.66
N ALA A 246 17.18 4.72 40.03
CA ALA A 246 18.47 5.31 39.68
C ALA A 246 19.33 5.70 40.88
N ASN A 247 18.71 5.85 42.05
CA ASN A 247 19.37 6.24 43.30
C ASN A 247 19.39 5.14 44.37
N SER A 248 18.90 3.93 44.06
CA SER A 248 18.78 2.80 44.99
C SER A 248 20.13 2.35 45.60
N GLY A 249 21.23 2.54 44.87
CA GLY A 249 22.58 2.24 45.34
C GLY A 249 23.23 3.32 46.20
N ASN A 250 22.55 4.45 46.46
CA ASN A 250 23.10 5.54 47.26
C ASN A 250 22.79 5.34 48.76
N ASP A 251 23.74 5.67 49.63
CA ASP A 251 23.57 5.56 51.08
C ASP A 251 22.38 6.37 51.63
N SER A 252 22.03 7.49 50.97
CA SER A 252 20.90 8.35 51.31
C SER A 252 19.55 7.88 50.74
N TYR A 253 19.48 6.72 50.07
CA TYR A 253 18.28 6.23 49.39
C TYR A 253 17.06 6.17 50.34
N VAL A 254 17.25 5.75 51.59
CA VAL A 254 16.17 5.68 52.60
C VAL A 254 15.48 7.04 52.80
N VAL A 255 16.24 8.13 52.77
CA VAL A 255 15.68 9.49 52.88
C VAL A 255 14.93 9.84 51.61
N LEU A 256 15.51 9.59 50.44
CA LEU A 256 14.85 9.84 49.15
C LEU A 256 13.54 9.05 49.03
N GLU A 257 13.53 7.78 49.41
CA GLU A 257 12.36 6.91 49.41
C GLU A 257 11.24 7.47 50.30
N SER A 258 11.58 7.96 51.49
CA SER A 258 10.62 8.53 52.45
C SER A 258 9.95 9.82 51.98
N VAL A 259 10.57 10.55 51.05
CA VAL A 259 10.05 11.84 50.54
C VAL A 259 9.63 11.78 49.07
N ALA A 260 9.84 10.65 48.40
CA ALA A 260 9.58 10.50 46.97
C ALA A 260 8.13 10.81 46.59
N ASP A 261 7.18 10.46 47.45
CA ASP A 261 5.75 10.72 47.19
C ASP A 261 5.40 12.21 47.27
N ASN A 262 6.26 13.03 47.90
CA ASN A 262 6.15 14.49 47.95
C ASN A 262 6.83 15.17 46.74
N LEU A 263 7.46 14.43 45.84
CA LEU A 263 8.00 14.96 44.60
C LEU A 263 6.86 15.19 43.60
N ILE A 264 6.82 16.40 43.06
CA ILE A 264 5.89 16.85 42.03
C ILE A 264 6.66 17.01 40.73
N VAL A 265 6.18 16.39 39.66
CA VAL A 265 6.74 16.58 38.33
C VAL A 265 6.19 17.89 37.75
N ASN A 266 7.08 18.81 37.38
CA ASN A 266 6.69 20.06 36.77
C ASN A 266 6.42 19.85 35.27
N LYS A 267 5.14 19.77 34.92
CA LYS A 267 4.68 19.52 33.54
C LYS A 267 5.10 20.60 32.55
N ASP A 268 5.30 21.85 33.00
CA ASP A 268 5.70 22.96 32.12
C ASP A 268 7.16 22.87 31.67
N THR A 269 7.95 22.02 32.33
CA THR A 269 9.38 21.80 32.03
C THR A 269 9.65 20.47 31.32
N LEU A 270 8.59 19.76 30.96
CA LEU A 270 8.67 18.43 30.41
C LEU A 270 9.13 18.51 28.95
N ASP A 271 10.26 17.89 28.65
CA ASP A 271 10.85 17.81 27.32
C ASP A 271 11.21 16.35 26.97
N TYR A 272 11.61 16.07 25.74
CA TYR A 272 11.81 14.70 25.25
C TYR A 272 12.88 13.88 26.02
N ASN A 273 13.78 14.53 26.74
CA ASN A 273 14.87 13.89 27.49
C ASN A 273 15.07 14.46 28.90
N SER A 274 14.22 15.39 29.35
CA SER A 274 14.40 16.04 30.64
C SER A 274 13.08 16.50 31.26
N VAL A 275 13.09 16.63 32.59
CA VAL A 275 11.97 17.17 33.35
C VAL A 275 12.46 17.75 34.67
N ARG A 276 11.84 18.83 35.14
CA ARG A 276 12.08 19.35 36.49
C ARG A 276 11.13 18.69 37.48
N VAL A 277 11.68 18.24 38.59
CA VAL A 277 10.90 17.83 39.76
C VAL A 277 11.07 18.84 40.88
N GLN A 278 10.02 18.99 41.69
CA GLN A 278 10.01 19.86 42.85
C GLN A 278 9.56 19.08 44.08
N LEU A 279 10.27 19.23 45.19
CA LEU A 279 9.83 18.66 46.46
C LEU A 279 8.81 19.61 47.11
N ARG A 280 7.68 19.07 47.58
CA ARG A 280 6.68 19.80 48.39
C ARG A 280 7.19 19.99 49.84
N ASP A 281 8.37 20.57 49.98
CA ASP A 281 9.00 20.99 51.23
C ASP A 281 9.69 22.34 50.97
N ASP A 282 9.38 23.33 51.79
CA ASP A 282 9.90 24.71 51.72
C ASP A 282 11.22 24.89 52.48
N LYS A 283 11.66 23.86 53.21
CA LYS A 283 12.88 23.90 54.02
C LYS A 283 14.17 23.73 53.20
N ILE A 284 14.07 23.29 51.94
CA ILE A 284 15.22 23.21 51.02
C ILE A 284 15.24 24.46 50.15
N ALA A 285 16.29 25.30 50.30
CA ALA A 285 16.41 26.57 49.58
C ALA A 285 16.30 26.42 48.05
N LYS A 286 16.89 25.36 47.48
CA LYS A 286 16.69 24.96 46.07
C LYS A 286 15.92 23.62 46.02
N ASN A 287 14.61 23.67 46.21
CA ASN A 287 13.74 22.49 46.27
C ASN A 287 13.37 21.86 44.91
N TYR A 288 14.13 22.16 43.85
CA TYR A 288 13.92 21.60 42.51
C TYR A 288 15.19 20.92 41.98
N SER A 289 15.00 19.93 41.11
CA SER A 289 16.07 19.21 40.42
C SER A 289 15.67 18.95 38.97
N ASP A 290 16.62 19.17 38.06
CA ASP A 290 16.45 18.85 36.64
C ASP A 290 16.95 17.44 36.38
N LEU A 291 16.06 16.56 35.96
CA LEU A 291 16.31 15.15 35.68
C LEU A 291 16.47 14.94 34.18
N ASN A 292 17.25 13.92 33.81
CA ASN A 292 17.40 13.47 32.44
C ASN A 292 16.92 12.02 32.30
N TYR A 293 16.34 11.69 31.16
CA TYR A 293 15.92 10.34 30.81
C TYR A 293 16.08 10.12 29.32
N ALA A 294 16.06 8.85 28.91
CA ALA A 294 15.85 8.49 27.52
C ALA A 294 14.42 7.98 27.35
N ILE A 295 13.86 8.18 26.16
CA ILE A 295 12.59 7.57 25.77
C ILE A 295 12.86 6.25 25.06
N SER A 296 12.01 5.26 25.32
CA SER A 296 12.09 3.93 24.71
C SER A 296 11.00 3.69 23.66
N ASN A 297 10.00 4.59 23.55
CA ASN A 297 8.85 4.39 22.68
C ASN A 297 8.43 5.69 21.98
N LEU A 298 8.19 5.62 20.66
CA LEU A 298 7.68 6.75 19.86
C LEU A 298 6.33 7.29 20.37
N LYS A 299 5.49 6.45 20.98
CA LYS A 299 4.22 6.90 21.60
C LYS A 299 4.39 7.96 22.68
N VAL A 300 5.56 8.04 23.31
CA VAL A 300 5.87 9.10 24.28
C VAL A 300 5.99 10.46 23.61
N LEU A 301 6.53 10.48 22.39
CA LEU A 301 6.65 11.70 21.58
C LEU A 301 5.35 12.07 20.88
N ILE A 302 4.48 11.08 20.62
CA ILE A 302 3.19 11.24 19.96
C ILE A 302 2.06 10.80 20.90
N PRO A 303 1.80 11.56 21.99
CA PRO A 303 0.65 11.30 22.86
C PRO A 303 -0.68 11.59 22.16
N GLU A 304 -0.72 12.56 21.24
CA GLU A 304 -1.91 12.91 20.46
C GLU A 304 -1.88 12.16 19.13
N ASP A 305 -2.50 10.98 19.12
CA ASP A 305 -2.60 10.07 17.97
C ASP A 305 -3.88 10.27 17.13
N ASN A 306 -4.75 11.20 17.53
CA ASN A 306 -5.92 11.62 16.76
C ASN A 306 -5.75 13.07 16.30
N LEU A 307 -5.62 13.24 14.98
CA LEU A 307 -5.45 14.58 14.37
C LEU A 307 -6.77 15.34 14.24
N GLU A 308 -7.90 14.73 14.59
CA GLU A 308 -9.25 15.25 14.39
C GLU A 308 -9.53 15.48 12.90
N GLU A 309 -9.99 16.66 12.52
CA GLU A 309 -10.34 17.00 11.15
C GLU A 309 -9.15 17.59 10.38
N ILE A 310 -8.81 16.97 9.25
CA ILE A 310 -7.79 17.47 8.32
C ILE A 310 -8.45 17.88 7.00
N ASN A 311 -7.93 18.94 6.39
CA ASN A 311 -8.43 19.47 5.12
C ASN A 311 -8.05 18.61 3.90
N LYS A 312 -6.98 17.82 4.00
CA LYS A 312 -6.45 16.99 2.91
C LYS A 312 -5.69 15.79 3.46
N VAL A 313 -5.92 14.62 2.86
CA VAL A 313 -5.19 13.39 3.14
C VAL A 313 -3.96 13.33 2.23
N SER A 314 -2.86 13.91 2.68
CA SER A 314 -1.55 13.82 2.01
C SER A 314 -0.44 13.70 3.05
N GLU A 315 0.67 13.07 2.68
CA GLU A 315 1.77 12.76 3.59
C GLU A 315 2.28 14.01 4.30
N GLU A 316 2.53 15.09 3.55
CA GLU A 316 2.95 16.40 4.06
C GLU A 316 1.98 16.92 5.14
N VAL A 317 0.69 17.07 4.79
CA VAL A 317 -0.33 17.60 5.72
C VAL A 317 -0.46 16.72 6.97
N VAL A 318 -0.46 15.40 6.84
CA VAL A 318 -0.58 14.47 7.97
C VAL A 318 0.64 14.57 8.87
N ILE A 319 1.86 14.53 8.32
CA ILE A 319 3.10 14.64 9.08
C ILE A 319 3.21 16.00 9.78
N ASP A 320 2.94 17.09 9.07
CA ASP A 320 3.00 18.44 9.64
C ASP A 320 2.00 18.61 10.79
N THR A 321 0.77 18.09 10.64
CA THR A 321 -0.25 18.13 11.69
C THR A 321 0.16 17.28 12.90
N ILE A 322 0.77 16.10 12.70
CA ILE A 322 1.33 15.29 13.79
C ILE A 322 2.39 16.09 14.56
N ILE A 323 3.32 16.72 13.85
CA ILE A 323 4.41 17.49 14.47
C ILE A 323 3.87 18.73 15.20
N GLU A 324 2.86 19.39 14.64
CA GLU A 324 2.21 20.56 15.27
C GLU A 324 1.48 20.19 16.55
N LYS A 325 0.69 19.11 16.54
CA LYS A 325 -0.07 18.64 17.72
C LYS A 325 0.81 18.03 18.81
N ASN A 326 2.05 17.65 18.49
CA ASN A 326 2.96 16.97 19.41
C ASN A 326 4.27 17.77 19.62
N PRO A 327 4.29 18.78 20.51
CA PRO A 327 5.48 19.63 20.73
C PRO A 327 6.75 18.87 21.12
N MET A 328 6.64 17.76 21.86
CA MET A 328 7.81 16.92 22.22
C MET A 328 8.43 16.26 20.99
N LEU A 329 7.62 15.75 20.06
CA LEU A 329 8.13 15.24 18.79
C LEU A 329 8.85 16.34 18.02
N LYS A 330 8.27 17.54 17.95
CA LYS A 330 8.89 18.70 17.28
C LYS A 330 10.25 19.04 17.87
N ASN A 331 10.37 19.10 19.20
CA ASN A 331 11.64 19.33 19.88
C ASN A 331 12.65 18.22 19.59
N TYR A 332 12.21 16.96 19.65
CA TYR A 332 13.03 15.80 19.35
C TYR A 332 13.62 15.85 17.93
N LEU A 333 12.79 16.13 16.92
CA LEU A 333 13.23 16.22 15.52
C LEU A 333 14.20 17.41 15.31
N ASN A 334 13.92 18.56 15.92
CA ASN A 334 14.80 19.73 15.85
C ASN A 334 16.19 19.49 16.47
N ALA A 335 16.24 18.75 17.58
CA ALA A 335 17.49 18.39 18.25
C ALA A 335 18.27 17.31 17.48
N ASN A 336 17.58 16.45 16.73
CA ASN A 336 18.16 15.30 16.03
C ASN A 336 18.06 15.47 14.51
N LYS A 337 18.90 16.32 13.93
CA LYS A 337 18.87 16.73 12.50
C LYS A 337 18.93 15.61 11.44
N GLY A 338 19.20 14.37 11.83
CA GLY A 338 19.20 13.19 10.93
C GLY A 338 18.00 12.27 11.10
N VAL A 339 17.04 12.64 11.96
CA VAL A 339 15.84 11.87 12.24
C VAL A 339 14.64 12.52 11.58
N SER A 340 13.82 11.71 10.92
CA SER A 340 12.58 12.17 10.26
C SER A 340 11.41 11.28 10.63
N LEU A 341 10.22 11.88 10.77
CA LEU A 341 8.96 11.16 10.80
C LEU A 341 8.56 10.81 9.37
N VAL A 342 8.21 9.55 9.13
CA VAL A 342 7.74 9.07 7.82
C VAL A 342 6.55 8.14 8.01
N LEU A 343 5.78 7.95 6.94
CA LEU A 343 4.76 6.91 6.91
C LEU A 343 5.41 5.52 6.88
N SER A 344 4.87 4.57 7.64
CA SER A 344 5.29 3.17 7.58
C SER A 344 4.49 2.35 6.57
N GLU A 345 3.29 2.81 6.21
CA GLU A 345 2.39 2.21 5.22
C GLU A 345 1.79 3.31 4.31
N ASP A 346 1.11 2.91 3.23
CA ASP A 346 0.34 3.82 2.39
C ASP A 346 -0.73 4.56 3.23
N LEU A 347 -1.03 5.82 2.88
CA LEU A 347 -2.10 6.59 3.52
C LEU A 347 -3.45 5.88 3.34
N GLY A 348 -4.24 5.80 4.42
CA GLY A 348 -5.64 5.42 4.37
C GLY A 348 -6.60 6.60 4.49
N LEU A 349 -7.91 6.38 4.33
CA LEU A 349 -8.89 7.48 4.40
C LEU A 349 -9.05 8.07 5.80
N THR A 350 -8.89 7.24 6.83
CA THR A 350 -9.19 7.60 8.24
C THR A 350 -8.04 7.32 9.20
N LYS A 351 -6.99 6.65 8.73
CA LYS A 351 -5.86 6.25 9.55
C LYS A 351 -4.61 6.02 8.72
N THR A 352 -3.47 6.12 9.36
CA THR A 352 -2.17 5.72 8.84
C THR A 352 -1.28 5.23 9.99
N GLU A 353 -0.10 4.72 9.66
CA GLU A 353 0.94 4.40 10.64
C GLU A 353 2.20 5.20 10.32
N VAL A 354 2.83 5.74 11.37
CA VAL A 354 4.07 6.52 11.26
C VAL A 354 5.19 5.90 12.08
N LYS A 355 6.41 6.16 11.65
CA LYS A 355 7.63 5.77 12.36
C LYS A 355 8.72 6.82 12.22
N LEU A 356 9.71 6.76 13.09
CA LEU A 356 10.93 7.54 12.94
C LEU A 356 11.99 6.73 12.17
N VAL A 357 12.76 7.42 11.32
CA VAL A 357 13.92 6.86 10.62
C VAL A 357 15.16 7.60 11.07
N GLY A 358 16.29 6.89 11.21
CA GLY A 358 17.56 7.47 11.68
C GLY A 358 17.72 7.47 13.22
N THR A 359 16.90 6.72 13.94
CA THR A 359 16.91 6.59 15.40
C THR A 359 16.77 5.12 15.83
N ALA A 360 17.06 4.83 17.10
CA ALA A 360 16.83 3.52 17.74
C ALA A 360 15.37 3.30 18.17
N LEU A 361 14.52 4.32 18.08
CA LEU A 361 13.07 4.22 18.31
C LEU A 361 12.39 3.61 17.07
N ASP A 362 12.26 2.28 17.04
CA ASP A 362 11.74 1.54 15.88
C ASP A 362 10.22 1.29 15.93
N SER A 363 9.53 1.72 16.99
CA SER A 363 8.10 1.49 17.15
C SER A 363 7.26 2.31 16.16
N THR A 364 6.17 1.73 15.67
CA THR A 364 5.16 2.44 14.87
C THR A 364 4.05 3.00 15.76
N VAL A 365 3.46 4.12 15.34
CA VAL A 365 2.29 4.73 15.98
C VAL A 365 1.16 4.82 14.96
N LYS A 366 -0.01 4.31 15.33
CA LYS A 366 -1.24 4.45 14.55
C LYS A 366 -1.80 5.84 14.77
N ILE A 367 -2.03 6.55 13.67
CA ILE A 367 -2.60 7.89 13.67
C ILE A 367 -3.99 7.81 13.05
N THR A 368 -4.96 8.47 13.67
CA THR A 368 -6.34 8.57 13.18
C THR A 368 -6.68 10.01 12.83
N TYR A 369 -7.52 10.17 11.82
CA TYR A 369 -7.97 11.48 11.34
C TYR A 369 -9.28 11.34 10.57
N LYS A 370 -9.91 12.48 10.31
CA LYS A 370 -11.12 12.58 9.49
C LYS A 370 -10.91 13.65 8.42
N CYS A 371 -11.15 13.31 7.16
CA CYS A 371 -11.28 14.30 6.10
C CYS A 371 -12.74 14.35 5.67
N THR A 372 -13.39 15.50 5.76
CA THR A 372 -14.82 15.66 5.45
C THR A 372 -15.06 16.14 4.03
N ASN A 373 -14.02 16.51 3.29
CA ASN A 373 -14.15 17.21 2.01
C ASN A 373 -13.58 16.36 0.87
N ILE A 374 -14.34 16.21 -0.22
CA ILE A 374 -13.94 15.40 -1.38
C ILE A 374 -12.63 15.89 -2.04
N GLN A 375 -12.39 17.20 -2.09
CA GLN A 375 -11.12 17.77 -2.57
C GLN A 375 -9.91 17.26 -1.77
N GLY A 376 -10.11 16.94 -0.49
CA GLY A 376 -9.07 16.47 0.41
C GLY A 376 -8.68 15.00 0.19
N ILE A 377 -9.57 14.19 -0.42
CA ILE A 377 -9.37 12.75 -0.65
C ILE A 377 -9.20 12.39 -2.14
N MET A 378 -9.46 13.34 -3.05
CA MET A 378 -9.33 13.16 -4.49
C MET A 378 -8.38 14.22 -5.09
N PRO A 379 -7.06 14.10 -4.87
CA PRO A 379 -6.08 15.06 -5.39
C PRO A 379 -5.91 15.01 -6.91
N VAL A 380 -6.20 13.87 -7.56
CA VAL A 380 -6.03 13.69 -9.01
C VAL A 380 -7.37 13.86 -9.72
N LEU A 381 -7.51 14.97 -10.45
CA LEU A 381 -8.71 15.30 -11.22
C LEU A 381 -8.63 14.88 -12.70
N ASP A 382 -7.43 14.73 -13.26
CA ASP A 382 -7.25 14.14 -14.59
C ASP A 382 -7.16 12.61 -14.47
N LEU A 383 -8.23 11.94 -14.88
CA LEU A 383 -8.35 10.49 -14.77
C LEU A 383 -7.65 9.76 -15.93
N GLY A 384 -7.18 10.46 -16.94
CA GLY A 384 -6.60 9.87 -18.15
C GLY A 384 -7.66 9.19 -19.04
N SER A 385 -7.23 8.16 -19.76
CA SER A 385 -8.07 7.50 -20.79
C SER A 385 -8.87 6.31 -20.25
N ILE A 386 -10.12 6.20 -20.70
CA ILE A 386 -11.00 5.05 -20.49
C ILE A 386 -11.24 4.37 -21.85
N THR A 387 -10.89 3.09 -21.95
CA THR A 387 -11.13 2.25 -23.14
C THR A 387 -12.46 1.51 -23.03
N ASP A 388 -12.98 1.03 -24.17
CA ASP A 388 -14.25 0.29 -24.25
C ASP A 388 -15.43 1.02 -23.58
N TYR A 389 -15.48 2.34 -23.77
CA TYR A 389 -16.45 3.20 -23.12
C TYR A 389 -17.90 2.89 -23.53
N ASN A 390 -18.77 2.74 -22.55
CA ASN A 390 -20.20 2.45 -22.74
C ASN A 390 -21.04 3.65 -22.31
N LYS A 391 -21.52 4.44 -23.28
CA LYS A 391 -22.30 5.65 -22.99
C LYS A 391 -23.64 5.39 -22.27
N PRO A 392 -24.40 4.31 -22.58
CA PRO A 392 -25.57 3.90 -21.80
C PRO A 392 -25.30 3.60 -20.32
N ASP A 393 -24.14 3.08 -19.96
CA ASP A 393 -23.75 2.78 -18.58
C ASP A 393 -22.29 3.23 -18.30
N PRO A 394 -22.05 4.53 -18.14
CA PRO A 394 -20.70 5.08 -18.00
C PRO A 394 -20.19 5.04 -16.56
N LYS A 395 -21.08 4.88 -15.57
CA LYS A 395 -20.79 5.05 -14.14
C LYS A 395 -19.72 4.07 -13.65
N SER A 396 -19.90 2.79 -13.96
CA SER A 396 -18.98 1.72 -13.52
C SER A 396 -17.55 1.92 -14.01
N LEU A 397 -17.38 2.30 -15.29
CA LEU A 397 -16.09 2.57 -15.90
C LEU A 397 -15.42 3.82 -15.31
N ILE A 398 -16.19 4.89 -15.10
CA ILE A 398 -15.67 6.14 -14.50
C ILE A 398 -15.23 5.89 -13.06
N ILE A 399 -16.01 5.18 -12.23
CA ILE A 399 -15.65 4.86 -10.83
C ILE A 399 -14.37 4.03 -10.78
N LYS A 400 -14.27 3.00 -11.62
CA LYS A 400 -13.05 2.19 -11.73
C LYS A 400 -11.83 3.07 -12.04
N GLN A 401 -11.97 4.04 -12.95
CA GLN A 401 -10.89 4.95 -13.28
C GLN A 401 -10.56 5.92 -12.13
N ILE A 402 -11.57 6.50 -11.47
CA ILE A 402 -11.42 7.35 -10.27
C ILE A 402 -10.56 6.65 -9.22
N LYS A 403 -10.93 5.41 -8.87
CA LYS A 403 -10.26 4.56 -7.89
C LYS A 403 -8.82 4.20 -8.29
N SER A 404 -8.58 3.95 -9.58
CA SER A 404 -7.23 3.65 -10.08
C SER A 404 -6.26 4.83 -9.96
N LYS A 405 -6.76 6.06 -10.08
CA LYS A 405 -5.96 7.30 -10.03
C LYS A 405 -5.87 7.89 -8.63
N ASN A 406 -6.85 7.63 -7.78
CA ASN A 406 -6.91 8.11 -6.41
C ASN A 406 -7.02 6.91 -5.47
N LYS A 407 -5.88 6.33 -5.09
CA LYS A 407 -5.80 5.07 -4.32
C LYS A 407 -6.59 5.08 -3.02
N LEU A 408 -6.69 6.23 -2.34
CA LEU A 408 -7.48 6.41 -1.12
C LEU A 408 -8.93 5.95 -1.30
N LEU A 409 -9.50 6.19 -2.47
CA LEU A 409 -10.90 5.87 -2.77
C LEU A 409 -11.14 4.36 -2.95
N ASN A 410 -10.10 3.51 -2.98
CA ASN A 410 -10.25 2.06 -2.98
C ASN A 410 -10.84 1.53 -1.67
N GLU A 411 -10.72 2.28 -0.56
CA GLU A 411 -11.33 1.91 0.72
C GLU A 411 -12.87 2.06 0.70
N LEU A 412 -13.41 2.86 -0.22
CA LEU A 412 -14.85 2.99 -0.45
C LEU A 412 -15.33 1.80 -1.30
N LYS A 413 -15.72 0.71 -0.65
CA LYS A 413 -16.13 -0.54 -1.32
C LYS A 413 -17.44 -0.42 -2.10
N ASP A 414 -18.33 0.47 -1.66
CA ASP A 414 -19.64 0.67 -2.28
C ASP A 414 -19.58 1.75 -3.36
N ASP A 415 -19.82 1.35 -4.61
CA ASP A 415 -19.82 2.23 -5.77
C ASP A 415 -21.05 3.16 -5.80
N ASP A 416 -22.11 2.84 -5.04
CA ASP A 416 -23.29 3.70 -4.92
C ASP A 416 -23.04 4.95 -4.09
N LEU A 417 -21.92 5.01 -3.36
CA LEU A 417 -21.46 6.22 -2.70
C LEU A 417 -21.04 7.31 -3.69
N PHE A 418 -20.69 6.95 -4.93
CA PHE A 418 -20.25 7.88 -5.96
C PHE A 418 -21.47 8.39 -6.74
N ASP A 419 -21.67 9.70 -6.69
CA ASP A 419 -22.71 10.41 -7.43
C ASP A 419 -22.05 11.18 -8.59
N ILE A 420 -22.25 10.67 -9.80
CA ILE A 420 -21.68 11.19 -11.04
C ILE A 420 -22.79 11.87 -11.82
N GLU A 421 -22.72 13.19 -11.91
CA GLU A 421 -23.72 14.03 -12.58
C GLU A 421 -23.08 14.79 -13.75
N ASN A 422 -23.92 15.23 -14.70
CA ASN A 422 -23.52 16.16 -15.78
C ASN A 422 -22.29 15.72 -16.58
N ILE A 423 -22.22 14.45 -17.01
CA ILE A 423 -21.16 13.98 -17.90
C ILE A 423 -21.26 14.74 -19.23
N ASN A 424 -20.30 15.63 -19.47
CA ASN A 424 -20.20 16.44 -20.67
C ASN A 424 -19.09 15.87 -21.58
N TYR A 425 -19.41 15.73 -22.86
CA TYR A 425 -18.52 15.20 -23.88
C TYR A 425 -18.22 16.29 -24.90
N GLN A 426 -16.95 16.48 -25.24
CA GLN A 426 -16.60 17.38 -26.34
C GLN A 426 -17.12 16.83 -27.68
N ASN A 427 -17.50 17.73 -28.59
CA ASN A 427 -17.79 17.37 -29.98
C ASN A 427 -16.57 16.64 -30.58
N HIS A 428 -16.86 15.59 -31.33
CA HIS A 428 -15.86 14.73 -31.96
C HIS A 428 -16.33 14.29 -33.33
N SER A 429 -15.37 13.86 -34.15
CA SER A 429 -15.57 13.28 -35.48
C SER A 429 -15.27 11.78 -35.48
N LYS A 430 -15.57 11.09 -36.57
CA LYS A 430 -15.16 9.67 -36.75
C LYS A 430 -13.64 9.40 -36.76
N THR A 431 -12.79 10.43 -36.73
CA THR A 431 -11.32 10.28 -36.76
C THR A 431 -10.62 10.59 -35.43
N ASP A 432 -11.30 11.20 -34.45
CA ASP A 432 -10.65 11.61 -33.21
C ASP A 432 -10.39 10.43 -32.28
N ILE A 433 -9.14 10.09 -32.00
CA ILE A 433 -8.82 8.94 -31.13
C ILE A 433 -9.37 9.14 -29.70
N PHE A 434 -9.43 10.39 -29.23
CA PHE A 434 -9.84 10.74 -27.87
C PHE A 434 -11.00 11.73 -27.87
N ILE A 435 -12.01 11.46 -27.04
CA ILE A 435 -13.09 12.40 -26.72
C ILE A 435 -12.87 12.95 -25.32
N LYS A 436 -12.46 14.21 -25.22
CA LYS A 436 -12.30 14.89 -23.93
C LYS A 436 -13.65 15.03 -23.25
N SER A 437 -13.68 14.67 -21.98
CA SER A 437 -14.92 14.58 -21.21
C SER A 437 -14.71 15.08 -19.78
N SER A 438 -15.77 15.60 -19.18
CA SER A 438 -15.76 16.08 -17.80
C SER A 438 -17.08 15.74 -17.12
N PHE A 439 -17.10 15.65 -15.81
CA PHE A 439 -18.33 15.40 -15.05
C PHE A 439 -18.23 16.03 -13.67
N ASN A 440 -19.36 16.16 -12.99
CA ASN A 440 -19.41 16.57 -11.60
C ASN A 440 -19.44 15.32 -10.73
N LEU A 441 -18.59 15.28 -9.71
CA LEU A 441 -18.53 14.18 -8.76
C LEU A 441 -18.84 14.68 -7.35
N LYS A 442 -19.76 13.97 -6.69
CA LYS A 442 -19.94 13.99 -5.23
C LYS A 442 -19.73 12.58 -4.70
N ILE A 443 -19.30 12.48 -3.45
CA ILE A 443 -19.21 11.20 -2.73
C ILE A 443 -20.05 11.36 -1.47
N LYS A 444 -20.97 10.42 -1.24
CA LYS A 444 -21.83 10.40 -0.05
C LYS A 444 -20.98 10.48 1.23
N ASP A 445 -21.46 11.24 2.21
CA ASP A 445 -20.79 11.53 3.49
C ASP A 445 -19.53 12.41 3.40
N TYR A 446 -19.15 12.87 2.19
CA TYR A 446 -18.15 13.91 1.98
C TYR A 446 -18.81 15.19 1.46
N GLY A 447 -18.46 16.32 2.08
CA GLY A 447 -18.86 17.65 1.64
C GLY A 447 -18.12 18.11 0.39
N GLY A 448 -18.79 18.97 -0.39
CA GLY A 448 -18.25 19.54 -1.61
C GLY A 448 -18.54 18.73 -2.88
N ALA A 449 -17.99 19.20 -4.00
CA ALA A 449 -18.02 18.53 -5.29
C ALA A 449 -16.73 18.86 -6.05
N VAL A 450 -16.25 17.93 -6.88
CA VAL A 450 -15.11 18.14 -7.79
C VAL A 450 -15.55 17.92 -9.23
N ASN A 451 -14.77 18.44 -10.18
CA ASN A 451 -15.03 18.29 -11.61
C ASN A 451 -13.88 17.55 -12.30
N PRO A 452 -13.83 16.21 -12.22
CA PRO A 452 -12.78 15.45 -12.88
C PRO A 452 -12.92 15.49 -14.41
N THR A 453 -11.80 15.26 -15.08
CA THR A 453 -11.71 15.14 -16.53
C THR A 453 -11.18 13.78 -16.92
N PHE A 454 -11.60 13.28 -18.08
CA PHE A 454 -11.13 12.01 -18.63
C PHE A 454 -11.23 12.03 -20.15
N ASN A 455 -10.55 11.11 -20.81
CA ASN A 455 -10.66 10.90 -22.24
C ASN A 455 -11.35 9.57 -22.52
N VAL A 456 -12.37 9.57 -23.36
CA VAL A 456 -12.84 8.33 -23.97
C VAL A 456 -11.86 7.96 -25.08
N GLN A 457 -11.16 6.84 -24.93
CA GLN A 457 -10.25 6.31 -25.94
C GLN A 457 -10.98 5.32 -26.83
N ARG A 458 -11.05 5.66 -28.11
CA ARG A 458 -11.74 4.87 -29.13
C ARG A 458 -10.76 3.95 -29.86
N ALA A 459 -11.24 2.78 -30.26
CA ALA A 459 -10.46 1.81 -31.01
C ALA A 459 -10.69 1.97 -32.52
N ASP A 460 -9.70 1.68 -33.35
CA ASP A 460 -9.94 1.59 -34.80
C ASP A 460 -10.87 0.41 -35.09
N VAL A 461 -11.88 0.63 -35.93
CA VAL A 461 -12.78 -0.43 -36.41
C VAL A 461 -11.97 -1.59 -36.99
N LYS A 462 -10.91 -1.30 -37.76
CA LYS A 462 -10.05 -2.31 -38.38
C LYS A 462 -9.44 -3.27 -37.37
N ASP A 463 -9.05 -2.77 -36.19
CA ASP A 463 -8.36 -3.56 -35.16
C ASP A 463 -9.28 -4.60 -34.49
N LYS A 464 -10.60 -4.49 -34.70
CA LYS A 464 -11.56 -5.48 -34.19
C LYS A 464 -11.68 -6.71 -35.09
N PHE A 465 -11.16 -6.66 -36.32
CA PHE A 465 -11.34 -7.73 -37.29
C PHE A 465 -10.04 -8.43 -37.63
N SER A 466 -10.09 -9.76 -37.61
CA SER A 466 -8.99 -10.64 -38.02
C SER A 466 -8.94 -10.89 -39.53
N LYS A 467 -10.09 -10.77 -40.21
CA LYS A 467 -10.25 -11.00 -41.65
C LYS A 467 -11.11 -9.92 -42.27
N THR A 468 -10.64 -9.37 -43.40
CA THR A 468 -11.42 -8.43 -44.24
C THR A 468 -11.95 -9.07 -45.51
N ASP A 469 -11.40 -10.20 -45.95
CA ASP A 469 -12.01 -11.02 -47.00
C ASP A 469 -12.99 -12.01 -46.36
N ILE A 470 -14.26 -11.90 -46.72
CA ILE A 470 -15.35 -12.75 -46.20
C ILE A 470 -15.84 -13.78 -47.24
N GLY A 471 -15.12 -13.93 -48.35
CA GLY A 471 -15.35 -14.97 -49.36
C GLY A 471 -16.59 -14.74 -50.22
N LYS A 472 -17.17 -15.84 -50.71
CA LYS A 472 -18.31 -15.82 -51.65
C LYS A 472 -19.61 -16.23 -50.95
N PHE A 473 -20.69 -15.44 -51.10
CA PHE A 473 -22.00 -15.76 -50.53
C PHE A 473 -23.14 -14.97 -51.18
N TYR A 474 -24.36 -15.50 -51.09
CA TYR A 474 -25.58 -14.79 -51.49
C TYR A 474 -26.12 -13.95 -50.31
N TRP A 475 -26.59 -12.74 -50.60
CA TRP A 475 -27.15 -11.83 -49.62
C TRP A 475 -28.20 -10.94 -50.25
N THR A 476 -29.17 -10.49 -49.46
CA THR A 476 -30.27 -9.61 -49.84
C THR A 476 -30.52 -8.50 -48.81
N SER A 477 -29.73 -8.45 -47.72
CA SER A 477 -29.89 -7.49 -46.63
C SER A 477 -28.56 -7.07 -45.98
N LYS A 478 -28.54 -5.86 -45.38
CA LYS A 478 -27.45 -5.35 -44.50
C LYS A 478 -27.10 -6.39 -43.44
N SER A 479 -28.11 -7.00 -42.84
CA SER A 479 -27.97 -7.94 -41.72
C SER A 479 -27.25 -9.22 -42.12
N GLU A 480 -27.49 -9.76 -43.31
CA GLU A 480 -26.78 -10.95 -43.78
C GLU A 480 -25.29 -10.66 -44.02
N ILE A 481 -24.96 -9.47 -44.56
CA ILE A 481 -23.56 -9.03 -44.70
C ILE A 481 -22.91 -8.89 -43.32
N MET A 482 -23.59 -8.25 -42.36
CA MET A 482 -23.09 -8.11 -40.98
C MET A 482 -22.88 -9.48 -40.31
N GLN A 483 -23.84 -10.40 -40.45
CA GLN A 483 -23.71 -11.76 -39.92
C GLN A 483 -22.53 -12.50 -40.54
N LYS A 484 -22.30 -12.35 -41.85
CA LYS A 484 -21.16 -12.97 -42.53
C LYS A 484 -19.83 -12.37 -42.06
N ILE A 485 -19.74 -11.05 -41.90
CA ILE A 485 -18.56 -10.38 -41.30
C ILE A 485 -18.30 -10.92 -39.89
N SER A 486 -19.35 -11.04 -39.08
CA SER A 486 -19.28 -11.58 -37.73
C SER A 486 -18.78 -13.03 -37.72
N SER A 487 -19.37 -13.91 -38.54
CA SER A 487 -19.01 -15.34 -38.56
C SER A 487 -17.58 -15.58 -39.02
N GLU A 488 -17.09 -14.84 -40.01
CA GLU A 488 -15.70 -14.94 -40.47
C GLU A 488 -14.67 -14.38 -39.48
N ASN A 489 -15.14 -13.59 -38.50
CA ASN A 489 -14.34 -13.01 -37.43
C ASN A 489 -14.67 -13.62 -36.07
N ASN A 490 -14.78 -14.95 -35.98
CA ASN A 490 -15.02 -15.70 -34.74
C ASN A 490 -16.33 -15.35 -34.03
N ASN A 491 -17.41 -15.13 -34.79
CA ASN A 491 -18.71 -14.69 -34.28
C ASN A 491 -18.62 -13.39 -33.47
N LEU A 492 -17.75 -12.46 -33.87
CA LEU A 492 -17.60 -11.17 -33.21
C LEU A 492 -18.95 -10.43 -33.25
N PRO A 493 -19.56 -10.10 -32.10
CA PRO A 493 -20.80 -9.33 -32.08
C PRO A 493 -20.51 -7.92 -32.59
N LEU A 494 -21.07 -7.60 -33.75
CA LEU A 494 -20.97 -6.28 -34.34
C LEU A 494 -21.89 -5.30 -33.61
N ASP A 495 -21.30 -4.23 -33.11
CA ASP A 495 -21.96 -3.21 -32.30
C ASP A 495 -22.66 -2.21 -33.24
N ASN A 496 -23.85 -2.58 -33.71
CA ASN A 496 -24.63 -1.81 -34.66
C ASN A 496 -25.01 -0.41 -34.17
N ASP A 497 -24.88 -0.14 -32.86
CA ASP A 497 -25.09 1.20 -32.30
C ASP A 497 -23.91 2.12 -32.61
N ASN A 498 -22.71 1.58 -32.79
CA ASN A 498 -21.46 2.32 -32.99
C ASN A 498 -20.86 2.21 -34.40
N VAL A 499 -21.30 1.24 -35.21
CA VAL A 499 -20.85 1.09 -36.61
C VAL A 499 -22.03 1.08 -37.58
N GLU A 500 -21.76 1.41 -38.84
CA GLU A 500 -22.70 1.31 -39.95
C GLU A 500 -22.05 0.74 -41.22
N LEU A 501 -22.87 0.28 -42.17
CA LEU A 501 -22.41 -0.18 -43.47
C LEU A 501 -22.59 0.90 -44.55
N LYS A 502 -21.51 1.22 -45.25
CA LYS A 502 -21.44 2.17 -46.38
C LYS A 502 -20.89 1.50 -47.64
N ASP A 503 -21.10 2.15 -48.78
CA ASP A 503 -20.53 1.81 -50.10
C ASP A 503 -20.68 0.33 -50.50
N ILE A 504 -21.85 -0.24 -50.20
CA ILE A 504 -22.16 -1.63 -50.49
C ILE A 504 -22.29 -1.85 -51.99
N ASN A 505 -21.48 -2.77 -52.51
CA ASN A 505 -21.51 -3.27 -53.90
C ASN A 505 -21.35 -4.80 -53.90
N TYR A 506 -21.36 -5.43 -55.07
CA TYR A 506 -21.26 -6.89 -55.20
C TYR A 506 -19.88 -7.48 -54.88
N LYS A 507 -18.88 -6.64 -54.67
CA LYS A 507 -17.50 -7.06 -54.39
C LYS A 507 -16.98 -6.62 -53.03
N SER A 508 -17.70 -5.74 -52.34
CA SER A 508 -17.22 -5.13 -51.11
C SER A 508 -18.28 -4.33 -50.35
N VAL A 509 -17.96 -4.07 -49.08
CA VAL A 509 -18.67 -3.16 -48.19
C VAL A 509 -17.66 -2.43 -47.31
N ILE A 510 -17.97 -1.21 -46.89
CA ILE A 510 -17.21 -0.51 -45.85
C ILE A 510 -18.00 -0.58 -44.53
N VAL A 511 -17.36 -1.08 -43.47
CA VAL A 511 -17.83 -0.90 -42.10
C VAL A 511 -17.19 0.36 -41.56
N GLU A 512 -17.99 1.36 -41.21
CA GLU A 512 -17.54 2.67 -40.75
C GLU A 512 -18.05 2.94 -39.34
N ALA A 513 -17.22 3.56 -38.48
CA ALA A 513 -17.68 4.08 -37.20
C ALA A 513 -18.67 5.22 -37.41
N LYS A 514 -19.79 5.21 -36.68
CA LYS A 514 -20.74 6.33 -36.71
C LYS A 514 -20.10 7.59 -36.14
N GLU A 515 -20.55 8.76 -36.60
CA GLU A 515 -20.00 10.05 -36.19
C GLU A 515 -20.09 10.24 -34.67
N GLU A 516 -21.20 9.80 -34.07
CA GLU A 516 -21.49 9.84 -32.63
C GLU A 516 -20.92 8.65 -31.84
N SER A 517 -20.08 7.81 -32.45
CA SER A 517 -19.53 6.63 -31.78
C SER A 517 -18.55 7.01 -30.67
N PHE A 518 -18.81 6.51 -29.46
CA PHE A 518 -17.92 6.62 -28.31
C PHE A 518 -16.92 5.45 -28.21
N LYS A 519 -16.97 4.50 -29.14
CA LYS A 519 -16.21 3.25 -29.06
C LYS A 519 -15.23 3.07 -30.21
N TYR A 520 -15.62 3.50 -31.41
CA TYR A 520 -14.85 3.24 -32.62
C TYR A 520 -14.48 4.50 -33.40
N ILE A 521 -13.40 4.41 -34.18
CA ILE A 521 -12.97 5.39 -35.18
C ILE A 521 -12.69 4.72 -36.52
N ASN A 522 -12.62 5.54 -37.57
CA ASN A 522 -12.25 5.15 -38.93
C ASN A 522 -13.22 4.13 -39.54
N SER A 523 -12.74 3.46 -40.60
CA SER A 523 -13.50 2.51 -41.38
C SER A 523 -12.61 1.38 -41.86
N VAL A 524 -13.21 0.23 -42.18
CA VAL A 524 -12.53 -0.90 -42.79
C VAL A 524 -13.34 -1.41 -43.96
N LYS A 525 -12.66 -1.66 -45.08
CA LYS A 525 -13.27 -2.26 -46.26
C LYS A 525 -13.19 -3.78 -46.16
N PHE A 526 -14.35 -4.42 -46.26
CA PHE A 526 -14.47 -5.85 -46.46
C PHE A 526 -14.64 -6.17 -47.94
N THR A 527 -13.97 -7.21 -48.41
CA THR A 527 -14.10 -7.74 -49.77
C THR A 527 -14.85 -9.06 -49.75
N PHE A 528 -15.67 -9.28 -50.76
CA PHE A 528 -16.40 -10.53 -50.96
C PHE A 528 -16.75 -10.68 -52.44
N ASP A 529 -17.29 -11.81 -52.84
CA ASP A 529 -17.97 -11.95 -54.13
C ASP A 529 -19.43 -12.35 -53.89
N THR A 530 -20.38 -11.63 -54.49
CA THR A 530 -21.79 -12.04 -54.44
C THR A 530 -21.98 -13.33 -55.22
N ASP A 531 -22.47 -14.36 -54.53
CA ASP A 531 -22.89 -15.59 -55.19
C ASP A 531 -24.27 -15.39 -55.81
N PHE A 532 -24.33 -15.06 -57.10
CA PHE A 532 -25.60 -14.92 -57.79
C PHE A 532 -26.35 -16.25 -57.98
N ASP A 533 -25.68 -17.39 -57.81
CA ASP A 533 -26.35 -18.69 -57.86
C ASP A 533 -27.22 -18.88 -56.61
N SER A 534 -28.50 -18.56 -56.77
CA SER A 534 -29.43 -18.65 -55.66
C SER A 534 -29.89 -20.07 -55.38
N GLU A 535 -29.62 -21.06 -56.26
CA GLU A 535 -30.20 -22.41 -56.17
C GLU A 535 -31.73 -22.40 -55.91
N GLY A 536 -32.43 -21.35 -56.37
CA GLY A 536 -33.86 -21.14 -56.11
C GLY A 536 -34.21 -20.56 -54.73
N LYS A 537 -33.23 -20.28 -53.86
CA LYS A 537 -33.44 -19.57 -52.58
C LYS A 537 -34.12 -18.22 -52.85
N ASN A 538 -35.09 -17.88 -51.99
CA ASN A 538 -35.88 -16.65 -52.08
C ASN A 538 -36.66 -16.46 -53.39
N THR A 539 -36.91 -17.55 -54.14
CA THR A 539 -37.79 -17.54 -55.32
C THR A 539 -39.17 -18.05 -54.94
N LYS A 540 -40.22 -17.39 -55.45
CA LYS A 540 -41.60 -17.84 -55.27
C LYS A 540 -42.38 -17.74 -56.58
N ILE A 541 -42.95 -18.86 -57.02
CA ILE A 541 -43.93 -18.88 -58.11
C ILE A 541 -45.22 -18.19 -57.66
N ASN A 542 -45.61 -17.15 -58.38
CA ASN A 542 -46.75 -16.26 -58.14
C ASN A 542 -47.58 -16.10 -59.43
N ASN A 543 -48.85 -15.67 -59.33
CA ASN A 543 -49.79 -15.49 -60.45
C ASN A 543 -49.87 -16.68 -61.42
N ILE A 544 -50.84 -17.56 -61.17
CA ILE A 544 -51.13 -18.75 -61.97
C ILE A 544 -52.46 -18.57 -62.72
N SER A 545 -52.46 -18.81 -64.03
CA SER A 545 -53.67 -18.95 -64.84
C SER A 545 -53.57 -20.25 -65.61
N ASN A 546 -54.53 -21.16 -65.41
CA ASN A 546 -54.56 -22.49 -66.02
C ASN A 546 -53.28 -23.32 -65.76
N THR A 547 -52.74 -23.20 -64.54
CA THR A 547 -51.59 -23.99 -64.05
C THR A 547 -51.83 -24.42 -62.60
N LYS A 548 -51.25 -25.56 -62.19
CA LYS A 548 -51.26 -26.10 -60.84
C LYS A 548 -49.90 -25.90 -60.16
N PHE A 549 -49.93 -25.30 -58.98
CA PHE A 549 -48.77 -25.21 -58.10
C PHE A 549 -48.41 -26.58 -57.52
N VAL A 550 -47.12 -26.93 -57.53
CA VAL A 550 -46.59 -28.14 -56.88
C VAL A 550 -45.72 -27.78 -55.69
N SER A 551 -44.79 -26.83 -55.87
CA SER A 551 -43.90 -26.33 -54.83
C SER A 551 -43.41 -24.91 -55.17
N ASN A 552 -42.65 -24.26 -54.28
CA ASN A 552 -42.12 -22.91 -54.50
C ASN A 552 -41.29 -22.77 -55.78
N LEU A 553 -40.76 -23.89 -56.31
CA LEU A 553 -39.92 -23.95 -57.51
C LEU A 553 -40.56 -24.76 -58.64
N GLU A 554 -41.76 -25.33 -58.42
CA GLU A 554 -42.41 -26.21 -59.39
C GLU A 554 -43.85 -25.80 -59.72
N SER A 555 -44.13 -25.72 -61.01
CA SER A 555 -45.47 -25.50 -61.57
C SER A 555 -45.77 -26.54 -62.65
N ILE A 556 -47.03 -26.98 -62.74
CA ILE A 556 -47.52 -27.84 -63.82
C ILE A 556 -48.57 -27.07 -64.60
N THR A 557 -48.41 -26.94 -65.91
CA THR A 557 -49.43 -26.33 -66.75
C THR A 557 -50.61 -27.28 -66.98
N GLN A 558 -51.81 -26.74 -67.15
CA GLN A 558 -53.02 -27.52 -67.38
C GLN A 558 -53.65 -27.07 -68.70
N SER A 559 -53.47 -27.88 -69.75
CA SER A 559 -54.21 -27.73 -71.00
C SER A 559 -55.23 -28.84 -71.11
N SER A 560 -56.48 -28.46 -71.35
CA SER A 560 -57.53 -29.37 -71.79
C SER A 560 -58.10 -28.81 -73.08
N ILE A 561 -57.95 -29.56 -74.17
CA ILE A 561 -58.55 -29.24 -75.47
C ILE A 561 -59.67 -30.23 -75.69
N THR A 562 -60.87 -29.83 -75.32
CA THR A 562 -62.12 -30.58 -75.48
C THR A 562 -62.52 -30.70 -76.95
N SER A 563 -63.25 -31.78 -77.22
CA SER A 563 -63.84 -32.05 -78.51
C SER A 563 -64.88 -30.98 -78.87
N SER A 564 -64.76 -30.37 -80.06
CA SER A 564 -65.74 -29.35 -80.49
C SER A 564 -67.09 -30.02 -80.80
N PRO A 565 -68.20 -29.57 -80.18
CA PRO A 565 -69.54 -30.09 -80.47
C PRO A 565 -70.11 -29.58 -81.80
N LEU A 566 -69.45 -28.61 -82.46
CA LEU A 566 -69.92 -27.99 -83.71
C LEU A 566 -69.01 -28.36 -84.88
N VAL A 567 -69.61 -28.91 -85.94
CA VAL A 567 -68.93 -29.11 -87.24
C VAL A 567 -68.51 -27.74 -87.76
N GLY A 568 -67.20 -27.45 -87.72
CA GLY A 568 -66.61 -26.31 -88.43
C GLY A 568 -66.10 -25.14 -87.59
N THR A 569 -65.55 -25.35 -86.38
CA THR A 569 -64.73 -24.32 -85.73
C THR A 569 -63.25 -24.75 -85.67
N ARG A 570 -62.41 -24.02 -86.41
CA ARG A 570 -60.95 -24.08 -86.33
C ARG A 570 -60.51 -23.44 -85.01
N ILE A 571 -60.12 -24.25 -84.03
CA ILE A 571 -59.50 -23.75 -82.79
C ILE A 571 -57.98 -23.73 -83.03
N TYR A 572 -57.40 -22.53 -83.17
CA TYR A 572 -55.98 -22.35 -83.50
C TYR A 572 -55.07 -22.11 -82.28
N ASP A 573 -55.63 -21.87 -81.09
CA ASP A 573 -54.91 -21.54 -79.85
C ASP A 573 -55.72 -22.04 -78.61
N ASP A 574 -55.08 -22.20 -77.43
CA ASP A 574 -55.67 -22.56 -76.12
C ASP A 574 -56.82 -21.59 -75.71
N TYR A 575 -57.97 -21.68 -76.35
CA TYR A 575 -59.19 -20.96 -76.02
C TYR A 575 -60.34 -21.96 -75.93
N ASP A 576 -60.38 -22.71 -74.83
CA ASP A 576 -61.38 -23.74 -74.63
C ASP A 576 -62.07 -23.61 -73.28
N THR A 577 -63.30 -24.11 -73.14
CA THR A 577 -64.09 -23.94 -71.90
C THR A 577 -64.00 -25.15 -70.97
N LEU A 578 -63.44 -24.98 -69.76
CA LEU A 578 -63.61 -25.93 -68.66
C LEU A 578 -64.77 -25.44 -67.78
N ASP A 579 -65.80 -26.25 -67.55
CA ASP A 579 -67.00 -25.88 -66.78
C ASP A 579 -67.67 -24.56 -67.25
N GLY A 580 -67.68 -24.31 -68.57
CA GLY A 580 -68.29 -23.11 -69.15
C GLY A 580 -67.46 -21.82 -69.06
N LYS A 581 -66.19 -21.90 -68.63
CA LYS A 581 -65.26 -20.75 -68.60
C LYS A 581 -64.12 -20.93 -69.60
N THR A 582 -63.92 -19.95 -70.48
CA THR A 582 -62.80 -19.92 -71.44
C THR A 582 -61.46 -19.90 -70.69
N LEU A 583 -60.74 -21.01 -70.75
CA LEU A 583 -59.34 -21.12 -70.38
C LEU A 583 -58.55 -20.33 -71.42
N GLY A 584 -57.94 -19.21 -71.00
CA GLY A 584 -56.94 -18.50 -71.79
C GLY A 584 -55.57 -19.21 -71.78
N PRO A 585 -54.51 -18.54 -72.23
CA PRO A 585 -53.17 -19.13 -72.26
C PRO A 585 -52.70 -19.58 -70.88
N GLN A 586 -51.89 -20.63 -70.84
CA GLN A 586 -51.34 -21.15 -69.59
C GLN A 586 -50.20 -20.26 -69.14
N VAL A 587 -50.38 -19.55 -68.03
CA VAL A 587 -49.42 -18.54 -67.55
C VAL A 587 -49.02 -18.84 -66.12
N PHE A 588 -47.72 -18.81 -65.87
CA PHE A 588 -47.19 -18.73 -64.52
C PHE A 588 -46.07 -17.69 -64.47
N SER A 589 -45.87 -17.09 -63.31
CA SER A 589 -44.75 -16.17 -63.09
C SER A 589 -44.01 -16.48 -61.81
N PHE A 590 -42.81 -15.96 -61.67
CA PHE A 590 -42.07 -15.99 -60.41
C PHE A 590 -41.16 -14.78 -60.31
N ASP A 591 -40.79 -14.49 -59.07
CA ASP A 591 -40.02 -13.31 -58.73
C ASP A 591 -38.64 -13.71 -58.23
N TYR A 592 -37.61 -13.08 -58.78
CA TYR A 592 -36.23 -13.15 -58.32
C TYR A 592 -35.81 -11.80 -57.75
N LEU A 593 -35.23 -11.81 -56.55
CA LEU A 593 -34.71 -10.61 -55.90
C LEU A 593 -33.22 -10.47 -56.21
N VAL A 594 -32.86 -9.48 -57.02
CA VAL A 594 -31.47 -9.10 -57.27
C VAL A 594 -31.00 -8.25 -56.08
N PRO A 595 -29.92 -8.64 -55.38
CA PRO A 595 -29.33 -7.82 -54.31
C PRO A 595 -28.92 -6.47 -54.89
N ILE A 596 -29.09 -5.34 -54.21
CA ILE A 596 -28.80 -3.99 -54.79
C ILE A 596 -29.75 -3.63 -55.95
N ASN A 597 -29.34 -3.87 -57.20
CA ASN A 597 -30.10 -3.64 -58.42
C ASN A 597 -29.31 -4.09 -59.66
N LEU A 598 -30.01 -4.21 -60.78
CA LEU A 598 -29.44 -4.59 -62.08
C LEU A 598 -28.43 -3.58 -62.63
N GLU A 599 -28.54 -2.30 -62.27
CA GLU A 599 -27.60 -1.26 -62.69
C GLU A 599 -26.20 -1.52 -62.13
N GLU A 600 -26.08 -1.81 -60.83
CA GLU A 600 -24.81 -2.23 -60.23
C GLU A 600 -24.34 -3.59 -60.79
N ALA A 601 -25.27 -4.49 -61.14
CA ALA A 601 -24.88 -5.81 -61.64
C ALA A 601 -24.25 -5.70 -63.03
N SER A 602 -24.75 -4.78 -63.86
CA SER A 602 -24.18 -4.46 -65.18
C SER A 602 -22.77 -3.86 -65.12
N LYS A 603 -22.34 -3.35 -63.96
CA LYS A 603 -20.96 -2.85 -63.76
C LYS A 603 -19.97 -3.98 -63.47
N ILE A 604 -20.43 -5.20 -63.19
CA ILE A 604 -19.56 -6.36 -62.97
C ILE A 604 -18.96 -6.83 -64.30
N ASP A 605 -19.81 -6.94 -65.33
CA ASP A 605 -19.46 -7.25 -66.72
C ASP A 605 -20.46 -6.53 -67.66
N GLU A 606 -19.95 -5.86 -68.70
CA GLU A 606 -20.75 -5.16 -69.71
C GLU A 606 -21.70 -6.10 -70.47
N PHE A 607 -21.35 -7.39 -70.54
CA PHE A 607 -22.15 -8.44 -71.19
C PHE A 607 -22.95 -9.29 -70.21
N ALA A 608 -23.01 -8.88 -68.93
CA ALA A 608 -23.72 -9.62 -67.91
C ALA A 608 -25.16 -9.93 -68.33
N SER A 609 -25.53 -11.18 -68.12
CA SER A 609 -26.83 -11.74 -68.45
C SER A 609 -27.43 -12.40 -67.21
N ILE A 610 -28.72 -12.16 -67.00
CA ILE A 610 -29.47 -12.91 -66.02
C ILE A 610 -29.98 -14.19 -66.67
N LYS A 611 -29.63 -15.33 -66.07
CA LYS A 611 -29.91 -16.66 -66.58
C LYS A 611 -30.87 -17.40 -65.67
N LEU A 612 -31.91 -17.98 -66.25
CA LEU A 612 -32.83 -18.87 -65.56
C LEU A 612 -32.41 -20.32 -65.79
N LYS A 613 -31.94 -21.03 -64.77
CA LYS A 613 -31.67 -22.48 -64.83
C LYS A 613 -32.95 -23.23 -64.47
N GLY A 614 -33.34 -24.19 -65.31
CA GLY A 614 -34.54 -24.98 -65.06
C GLY A 614 -34.83 -26.05 -66.12
N ILE A 615 -35.93 -26.77 -65.89
CA ILE A 615 -36.36 -27.91 -66.70
C ILE A 615 -37.81 -27.73 -67.10
N ILE A 616 -38.10 -27.92 -68.38
CA ILE A 616 -39.47 -28.07 -68.90
C ILE A 616 -39.64 -29.53 -69.33
N SER A 617 -40.56 -30.25 -68.69
CA SER A 617 -40.83 -31.66 -69.00
C SER A 617 -42.29 -31.87 -69.38
N LEU A 618 -42.53 -32.57 -70.50
CA LEU A 618 -43.88 -33.00 -70.88
C LEU A 618 -44.32 -34.13 -69.94
N SER A 619 -45.10 -33.80 -68.92
CA SER A 619 -45.54 -34.74 -67.87
C SER A 619 -46.79 -35.52 -68.27
N LYS A 620 -47.64 -34.96 -69.13
CA LYS A 620 -48.84 -35.64 -69.63
C LYS A 620 -49.14 -35.24 -71.05
N PHE A 621 -49.48 -36.23 -71.88
CA PHE A 621 -49.84 -36.04 -73.27
C PHE A 621 -50.83 -37.13 -73.70
N THR A 622 -52.11 -36.92 -73.41
CA THR A 622 -53.16 -37.94 -73.53
C THR A 622 -54.36 -37.40 -74.28
N SER A 623 -55.05 -38.25 -75.03
CA SER A 623 -56.38 -38.00 -75.55
C SER A 623 -57.34 -39.08 -75.02
N THR A 624 -58.65 -38.91 -75.19
CA THR A 624 -59.59 -40.00 -74.89
C THR A 624 -59.46 -41.20 -75.86
N GLY A 625 -58.78 -41.03 -77.00
CA GLY A 625 -58.51 -42.09 -77.98
C GLY A 625 -57.15 -42.76 -77.88
N GLY A 626 -56.23 -42.25 -77.04
CA GLY A 626 -54.89 -42.83 -76.87
C GLY A 626 -53.94 -41.94 -76.05
N SER A 627 -52.66 -42.34 -75.98
CA SER A 627 -51.61 -41.54 -75.32
C SER A 627 -50.47 -41.29 -76.28
N GLY A 628 -49.93 -40.07 -76.26
CA GLY A 628 -48.71 -39.73 -76.96
C GLY A 628 -47.47 -39.98 -76.09
N VAL A 629 -46.29 -39.68 -76.62
CA VAL A 629 -45.01 -39.88 -75.93
C VAL A 629 -44.79 -38.76 -74.90
N THR A 630 -44.64 -39.12 -73.63
CA THR A 630 -44.30 -38.22 -72.52
C THR A 630 -42.82 -38.35 -72.11
N GLY A 631 -42.36 -37.54 -71.15
CA GLY A 631 -41.01 -37.61 -70.61
C GLY A 631 -39.94 -36.87 -71.42
N LYS A 632 -40.31 -36.26 -72.55
CA LYS A 632 -39.44 -35.30 -73.26
C LYS A 632 -39.19 -34.09 -72.35
N SER A 633 -37.92 -33.75 -72.16
CA SER A 633 -37.50 -32.59 -71.36
C SER A 633 -36.58 -31.67 -72.15
N TYR A 634 -36.72 -30.37 -71.92
CA TYR A 634 -35.85 -29.33 -72.45
C TYR A 634 -35.02 -28.73 -71.31
N LYS A 635 -33.70 -28.84 -71.47
CA LYS A 635 -32.65 -28.40 -70.53
C LYS A 635 -32.72 -29.10 -69.16
N GLY A 636 -31.70 -28.88 -68.33
CA GLY A 636 -31.33 -29.70 -67.17
C GLY A 636 -30.41 -28.92 -66.22
N GLU A 637 -29.86 -29.58 -65.19
CA GLU A 637 -29.08 -28.96 -64.09
C GLU A 637 -28.01 -27.95 -64.53
N ASN A 638 -27.44 -28.11 -65.72
CA ASN A 638 -26.34 -27.26 -66.23
C ASN A 638 -26.74 -26.35 -67.41
N GLY A 639 -28.02 -26.31 -67.80
CA GLY A 639 -28.51 -25.55 -68.96
C GLY A 639 -29.44 -24.42 -68.57
N SER A 640 -29.13 -23.19 -68.98
CA SER A 640 -30.05 -22.05 -68.81
C SER A 640 -31.24 -22.18 -69.74
N LEU A 641 -32.47 -22.24 -69.21
CA LEU A 641 -33.71 -22.11 -69.99
C LEU A 641 -33.72 -20.84 -70.82
N PHE A 642 -33.19 -19.76 -70.26
CA PHE A 642 -33.35 -18.43 -70.81
C PHE A 642 -32.27 -17.47 -70.31
N ASP A 643 -31.63 -16.76 -71.24
CA ASP A 643 -30.59 -15.77 -70.97
C ASP A 643 -31.08 -14.38 -71.40
N VAL A 644 -31.03 -13.41 -70.48
CA VAL A 644 -31.42 -12.02 -70.75
C VAL A 644 -30.25 -11.10 -70.49
N PRO A 645 -29.73 -10.41 -71.51
CA PRO A 645 -28.73 -9.36 -71.30
C PRO A 645 -29.29 -8.30 -70.33
N ILE A 646 -28.57 -8.00 -69.24
CA ILE A 646 -29.04 -7.08 -68.19
C ILE A 646 -29.38 -5.70 -68.78
N ARG A 647 -28.65 -5.23 -69.79
CA ARG A 647 -28.93 -3.98 -70.52
C ARG A 647 -30.37 -3.85 -71.02
N ASN A 648 -31.05 -4.97 -71.33
CA ASN A 648 -32.43 -4.97 -71.81
C ASN A 648 -33.46 -4.81 -70.67
N LEU A 649 -33.01 -4.97 -69.41
CA LEU A 649 -33.82 -4.88 -68.20
C LEU A 649 -33.52 -3.61 -67.37
N LEU A 650 -32.55 -2.80 -67.79
CA LEU A 650 -32.29 -1.48 -67.20
C LEU A 650 -33.50 -0.55 -67.45
N GLU A 651 -33.67 0.47 -66.61
CA GLU A 651 -34.75 1.47 -66.73
C GLU A 651 -36.18 0.89 -66.80
N ASN A 652 -36.45 -0.20 -66.08
CA ASN A 652 -37.72 -0.95 -66.13
C ASN A 652 -38.02 -1.57 -67.50
N GLY A 653 -36.97 -1.94 -68.21
CA GLY A 653 -37.06 -2.67 -69.47
C GLY A 653 -37.79 -4.00 -69.31
N SER A 654 -38.39 -4.43 -70.41
CA SER A 654 -38.94 -5.76 -70.57
C SER A 654 -38.24 -6.47 -71.71
N TYR A 655 -38.02 -7.77 -71.54
CA TYR A 655 -37.44 -8.60 -72.58
C TYR A 655 -38.36 -9.79 -72.82
N GLN A 656 -38.74 -9.98 -74.09
CA GLN A 656 -39.60 -11.09 -74.50
C GLN A 656 -38.92 -11.91 -75.59
N LYS A 657 -38.95 -13.23 -75.45
CA LYS A 657 -38.49 -14.15 -76.50
C LYS A 657 -39.19 -15.49 -76.38
N GLU A 658 -39.48 -16.09 -77.53
CA GLU A 658 -39.96 -17.47 -77.62
C GLU A 658 -38.78 -18.42 -77.46
N LEU A 659 -38.94 -19.49 -76.66
CA LEU A 659 -37.89 -20.48 -76.50
C LEU A 659 -37.71 -21.27 -77.79
N ASP A 660 -36.47 -21.31 -78.27
CA ASP A 660 -36.07 -22.27 -79.28
C ASP A 660 -35.69 -23.59 -78.62
N TYR A 661 -36.62 -24.53 -78.61
CA TYR A 661 -36.43 -25.89 -78.10
C TYR A 661 -36.01 -26.88 -79.19
N ASN A 662 -35.38 -26.43 -80.28
CA ASN A 662 -34.86 -27.29 -81.37
C ASN A 662 -35.91 -28.27 -81.91
N ASN A 663 -37.16 -27.82 -82.06
CA ASN A 663 -38.32 -28.63 -82.47
C ASN A 663 -38.73 -29.77 -81.52
N LEU A 664 -38.19 -29.88 -80.30
CA LEU A 664 -38.53 -30.92 -79.32
C LEU A 664 -40.04 -31.08 -79.04
N PHE A 665 -40.74 -29.96 -78.90
CA PHE A 665 -42.19 -29.85 -78.66
C PHE A 665 -42.98 -29.42 -79.90
N LYS A 666 -42.42 -29.67 -81.10
CA LYS A 666 -43.06 -29.37 -82.39
C LYS A 666 -43.62 -30.63 -83.01
N ASP A 667 -44.80 -30.50 -83.62
CA ASP A 667 -45.48 -31.54 -84.40
C ASP A 667 -45.54 -32.91 -83.69
N MET A 668 -45.79 -32.90 -82.38
CA MET A 668 -45.87 -34.10 -81.56
C MET A 668 -47.12 -34.90 -81.90
N PRO A 669 -46.99 -36.16 -82.39
CA PRO A 669 -48.15 -36.93 -82.81
C PRO A 669 -48.93 -37.45 -81.61
N ILE A 670 -50.25 -37.29 -81.64
CA ILE A 670 -51.18 -37.85 -80.66
C ILE A 670 -52.32 -38.56 -81.38
N ALA A 671 -52.56 -39.81 -80.98
CA ALA A 671 -53.65 -40.60 -81.51
C ALA A 671 -55.00 -40.00 -81.09
N TYR A 672 -55.98 -40.02 -81.98
CA TYR A 672 -57.36 -39.62 -81.70
C TYR A 672 -58.36 -40.44 -82.52
N ARG A 673 -59.62 -40.43 -82.09
CA ARG A 673 -60.76 -41.04 -82.78
C ARG A 673 -61.37 -40.02 -83.74
N THR A 674 -61.72 -40.48 -84.93
CA THR A 674 -62.46 -39.74 -85.94
C THR A 674 -63.88 -40.29 -86.03
N ARG A 675 -64.81 -39.43 -86.42
CA ARG A 675 -66.23 -39.79 -86.53
C ARG A 675 -66.46 -40.57 -87.82
N SER A 676 -67.03 -41.77 -87.71
CA SER A 676 -67.54 -42.57 -88.82
C SER A 676 -69.02 -42.86 -88.56
N TRP A 677 -69.91 -42.41 -89.45
CA TRP A 677 -71.37 -42.64 -89.34
C TRP A 677 -71.97 -42.31 -87.96
N GLY A 678 -71.53 -41.21 -87.33
CA GLY A 678 -72.03 -40.77 -86.02
C GLY A 678 -71.33 -41.37 -84.80
N PHE A 679 -70.46 -42.38 -84.96
CA PHE A 679 -69.69 -42.99 -83.88
C PHE A 679 -68.20 -42.61 -83.95
N CYS A 680 -67.56 -42.43 -82.80
CA CYS A 680 -66.13 -42.15 -82.68
C CYS A 680 -65.35 -43.46 -82.57
N SER A 681 -64.93 -44.03 -83.71
CA SER A 681 -64.34 -45.39 -83.76
C SER A 681 -63.03 -45.51 -84.55
N ASN A 682 -62.81 -44.70 -85.58
CA ASN A 682 -61.62 -44.80 -86.44
C ASN A 682 -60.43 -44.06 -85.82
N LYS A 683 -59.26 -44.70 -85.73
CA LYS A 683 -58.04 -44.05 -85.21
C LYS A 683 -57.31 -43.27 -86.30
N SER A 684 -56.88 -42.06 -85.97
CA SER A 684 -55.98 -41.22 -86.77
C SER A 684 -54.95 -40.54 -85.83
N SER A 685 -54.07 -39.69 -86.35
CA SER A 685 -53.10 -38.92 -85.57
C SER A 685 -53.22 -37.43 -85.90
N LEU A 686 -53.14 -36.58 -84.87
CA LEU A 686 -52.93 -35.13 -85.01
C LEU A 686 -51.54 -34.77 -84.51
N ASN A 687 -50.99 -33.69 -85.03
CA ASN A 687 -49.74 -33.14 -84.56
C ASN A 687 -50.03 -31.96 -83.64
N VAL A 688 -49.40 -31.93 -82.46
CA VAL A 688 -49.48 -30.81 -81.52
C VAL A 688 -48.13 -30.11 -81.45
N THR A 689 -48.16 -28.79 -81.61
CA THR A 689 -47.01 -27.91 -81.42
C THR A 689 -47.26 -27.00 -80.23
N SER A 690 -46.31 -26.95 -79.29
CA SER A 690 -46.40 -26.14 -78.08
C SER A 690 -45.34 -25.05 -78.08
N THR A 691 -45.76 -23.79 -78.02
CA THR A 691 -44.85 -22.63 -78.00
C THR A 691 -44.73 -22.08 -76.58
N PHE A 692 -43.50 -21.74 -76.19
CA PHE A 692 -43.17 -21.24 -74.86
C PHE A 692 -42.64 -19.82 -74.97
N LYS A 693 -43.45 -18.82 -74.62
CA LYS A 693 -43.06 -17.41 -74.64
C LYS A 693 -42.62 -16.97 -73.25
N PHE A 694 -41.40 -16.46 -73.16
CA PHE A 694 -40.84 -15.91 -71.93
C PHE A 694 -40.88 -14.38 -71.99
N GLU A 695 -41.30 -13.79 -70.89
CA GLU A 695 -41.33 -12.35 -70.64
C GLU A 695 -40.63 -12.09 -69.31
N VAL A 696 -39.61 -11.24 -69.33
CA VAL A 696 -38.86 -10.85 -68.13
C VAL A 696 -39.01 -9.35 -67.97
N THR A 697 -39.46 -8.92 -66.80
CA THR A 697 -39.66 -7.51 -66.46
C THR A 697 -38.92 -7.18 -65.19
N ALA A 698 -38.23 -6.05 -65.18
CA ALA A 698 -37.67 -5.50 -63.95
C ALA A 698 -38.67 -4.50 -63.34
N ALA A 699 -38.99 -4.67 -62.06
CA ALA A 699 -39.80 -3.70 -61.34
C ALA A 699 -38.97 -2.47 -60.94
N ASN A 700 -39.68 -1.36 -60.67
CA ASN A 700 -39.12 -0.24 -59.93
C ASN A 700 -38.52 -0.74 -58.61
N LYS A 701 -37.45 -0.11 -58.13
CA LYS A 701 -36.82 -0.42 -56.82
C LYS A 701 -37.92 -0.46 -55.75
N THR A 702 -38.25 -1.67 -55.28
CA THR A 702 -39.44 -1.91 -54.46
C THR A 702 -39.24 -1.46 -53.02
N ASN A 703 -37.99 -1.31 -52.59
CA ASN A 703 -37.49 -0.71 -51.36
C ASN A 703 -36.08 -0.18 -51.66
N GLU A 704 -35.49 0.63 -50.78
CA GLU A 704 -34.24 1.38 -50.98
C GLU A 704 -33.00 0.57 -51.42
N TRP A 705 -33.10 -0.76 -51.60
CA TRP A 705 -31.94 -1.60 -51.76
C TRP A 705 -31.98 -2.88 -52.59
N ASN A 706 -33.12 -3.41 -53.02
CA ASN A 706 -33.16 -4.59 -53.88
C ASN A 706 -34.05 -4.34 -55.09
N GLN A 707 -33.74 -4.99 -56.21
CA GLN A 707 -34.57 -4.93 -57.41
C GLN A 707 -35.22 -6.28 -57.66
N LYS A 708 -36.53 -6.24 -57.89
CA LYS A 708 -37.33 -7.41 -58.20
C LYS A 708 -37.36 -7.63 -59.72
N VAL A 709 -37.04 -8.83 -60.17
CA VAL A 709 -37.17 -9.26 -61.56
C VAL A 709 -38.25 -10.32 -61.64
N THR A 710 -39.29 -10.06 -62.42
CA THR A 710 -40.41 -10.98 -62.62
C THR A 710 -40.24 -11.69 -63.95
N TYR A 711 -40.31 -13.01 -63.92
CA TYR A 711 -40.33 -13.87 -65.09
C TYR A 711 -41.75 -14.39 -65.27
N LYS A 712 -42.28 -14.26 -66.48
CA LYS A 712 -43.60 -14.74 -66.86
C LYS A 712 -43.44 -15.66 -68.06
N ILE A 713 -43.97 -16.87 -67.92
CA ILE A 713 -43.93 -17.89 -68.95
C ILE A 713 -45.36 -18.10 -69.42
N THR A 714 -45.56 -18.01 -70.73
CA THR A 714 -46.83 -18.27 -71.40
C THR A 714 -46.67 -19.49 -72.30
N VAL A 715 -47.47 -20.52 -72.07
CA VAL A 715 -47.50 -21.73 -72.89
C VAL A 715 -48.79 -21.74 -73.70
N THR A 716 -48.65 -21.97 -75.00
CA THR A 716 -49.77 -22.12 -75.91
C THR A 716 -49.60 -23.39 -76.72
N ASN A 717 -50.64 -24.22 -76.71
CA ASN A 717 -50.69 -25.44 -77.52
C ASN A 717 -51.50 -25.20 -78.79
N LYS A 718 -51.00 -25.72 -79.91
CA LYS A 718 -51.65 -25.64 -81.21
C LYS A 718 -51.70 -27.01 -81.87
N MET A 719 -52.89 -27.40 -82.33
CA MET A 719 -53.07 -28.63 -83.09
C MET A 719 -52.99 -28.36 -84.59
N SER A 720 -52.52 -29.34 -85.37
CA SER A 720 -52.46 -29.27 -86.83
C SER A 720 -53.85 -29.27 -87.47
N ASP A 721 -54.83 -29.86 -86.79
CA ASP A 721 -56.24 -29.91 -87.18
C ASP A 721 -57.11 -30.12 -85.92
N TYR A 722 -58.44 -30.18 -86.06
CA TYR A 722 -59.37 -30.33 -84.93
C TYR A 722 -59.86 -31.78 -84.73
N SER A 723 -60.35 -32.07 -83.51
CA SER A 723 -61.00 -33.33 -83.14
C SER A 723 -62.46 -33.09 -82.75
N THR A 724 -63.36 -33.95 -83.22
CA THR A 724 -64.80 -33.91 -82.87
C THR A 724 -65.21 -35.05 -81.93
N CYS A 725 -64.25 -35.81 -81.41
CA CYS A 725 -64.50 -37.09 -80.75
C CYS A 725 -63.69 -37.28 -79.46
N ASP A 726 -62.53 -36.62 -79.39
CA ASP A 726 -61.62 -36.78 -78.27
C ASP A 726 -61.21 -35.44 -77.67
N ASP A 727 -61.12 -35.45 -76.35
CA ASP A 727 -60.51 -34.39 -75.57
C ASP A 727 -59.02 -34.71 -75.38
N PHE A 728 -58.17 -33.69 -75.46
CA PHE A 728 -56.74 -33.79 -75.25
C PHE A 728 -56.36 -33.13 -73.94
N ASN A 729 -55.42 -33.74 -73.22
CA ASN A 729 -54.85 -33.20 -72.00
C ASN A 729 -53.33 -33.18 -72.12
N ILE A 730 -52.77 -31.99 -72.00
CA ILE A 730 -51.34 -31.70 -72.14
C ILE A 730 -50.88 -30.97 -70.89
N GLU A 731 -49.90 -31.55 -70.20
CA GLU A 731 -49.33 -30.95 -68.99
C GLU A 731 -47.81 -30.85 -69.13
N TYR A 732 -47.29 -29.64 -68.93
CA TYR A 732 -45.86 -29.40 -68.82
C TYR A 732 -45.48 -29.12 -67.37
N ARG A 733 -44.54 -29.88 -66.83
CA ARG A 733 -43.90 -29.58 -65.54
C ARG A 733 -42.72 -28.64 -65.77
N PHE A 734 -42.75 -27.52 -65.07
CA PHE A 734 -41.67 -26.56 -64.98
C PHE A 734 -41.03 -26.64 -63.60
N THR A 735 -39.72 -26.86 -63.58
CA THR A 735 -38.91 -26.87 -62.35
C THR A 735 -37.83 -25.80 -62.48
N VAL A 736 -37.89 -24.78 -61.63
CA VAL A 736 -36.83 -23.77 -61.48
C VAL A 736 -35.73 -24.38 -60.64
N GLN A 737 -34.50 -24.38 -61.14
CA GLN A 737 -33.33 -24.91 -60.44
C GLN A 737 -32.46 -23.79 -59.86
N GLY A 738 -32.49 -22.61 -60.46
CA GLY A 738 -31.78 -21.46 -59.93
C GLY A 738 -31.72 -20.29 -60.89
N PHE A 739 -31.05 -19.25 -60.44
CA PHE A 739 -30.76 -18.04 -61.19
C PHE A 739 -29.28 -17.78 -61.10
N THR A 740 -28.68 -17.29 -62.18
CA THR A 740 -27.33 -16.74 -62.13
C THR A 740 -27.27 -15.39 -62.83
N ILE A 741 -26.30 -14.59 -62.43
CA ILE A 741 -25.84 -13.43 -63.20
C ILE A 741 -24.41 -13.78 -63.61
N GLU A 742 -24.20 -13.85 -64.92
CA GLU A 742 -22.94 -14.24 -65.56
C GLU A 742 -22.57 -13.28 -66.68
#